data_AF-A0A536WRH5-F1
#
_entry.id   AF-A0A536WRH5-F1
#
_cell.length_a   1.000
_cell.length_b   1.000
_cell.length_c   1.000
_cell.angle_alpha   90.00
_cell.angle_beta   90.00
_cell.angle_gamma   90.00
#
_symmetry.space_group_name_H-M   'P 1'
#
loop_
_entity.id
_entity.type
_entity.pdbx_description
1 polymer ?
#
loop_
_entity_poly.entity_id
_entity_poly.type
_entity_poly.pdbx_seq_one_letter_code
_entity_poly.pdbx_strand_id
1 'polypeptide(L)'
;METISAPANLVSGGDVLVQINFKHDNKNHPLVITLNGLDVSNVFRAGSDPNTLVGLVTGLVQGKNALRVQGNGSSGIKDQTLEIVNYPITGPIISGPHEVPFICQTQDFTLPDGTKLGTSTDFDCSAPTKITYLYMPIGGTAFKPLPSTSSLPADVSRTTTTTGATVNFIVRVDTSTIDRGIYQSAILHDPTSDPAPVWYSPPKGWNKRLIAIEGFGCPGGWYVQGAAEGSLSFAGMDFNLLSPARLGEGYALFTNTLQHPSNNCNAVLSSEAAMMSKEHFVETYGVPVYTVSQGCSGGSYGSSQLVDRIPALFQGILIACTFPDPLGIAFSGSDGHLLTHYFTVTDPAGFTDSQQVAVSGYKGHQAWYDAANQSGRTDPVPGRVDVAGYVSAVWNSAVPVALRYDPITNRGGARPTVYDIGHNMYGVNPTTGFALRPFDNVGVQYGLGALNAGIITTTQFLNLNEKIGGYDQDANYIANRVVGDPGAIKRAQQSGLQLGGNGGLASIPVFDISGIYNDDAGYHYQWHHFAMRERMAQANGNTGNHVMWRGNPVPFAPAWSTFISWVEAVNTDASDLSDREKVIRDKPSGAVDGCWASSTQFIVEPQTFGRLPNSQCNTLFPSFAFPRYVAGGPLAANILKCQLKPIDMSDYSVSFTSAELSRLHNIFSDGVCDWSKPGVNQTGVVVDGSFGPSPDNLVFDVTKQ
;
A
#
# COMPACT_ATOMS: atom_id res chain seq x y z
N MET A 1 13.06 -22.81 -19.24
CA MET A 1 11.63 -22.46 -19.40
C MET A 1 11.19 -21.77 -18.12
N GLU A 2 10.42 -20.69 -18.23
CA GLU A 2 9.97 -19.86 -17.09
C GLU A 2 8.60 -19.25 -17.38
N THR A 3 7.81 -18.97 -16.34
CA THR A 3 6.60 -18.15 -16.44
C THR A 3 6.99 -16.66 -16.43
N ILE A 4 6.27 -15.84 -17.21
CA ILE A 4 6.57 -14.42 -17.39
C ILE A 4 5.36 -13.49 -17.12
N SER A 5 4.16 -14.03 -16.86
CA SER A 5 3.00 -13.26 -16.35
C SER A 5 2.93 -13.24 -14.81
N ALA A 6 3.30 -14.34 -14.16
CA ALA A 6 3.37 -14.49 -12.71
C ALA A 6 4.45 -15.49 -12.28
N PRO A 7 4.90 -15.49 -11.00
CA PRO A 7 5.71 -16.58 -10.45
C PRO A 7 4.99 -17.92 -10.62
N ALA A 8 5.70 -18.97 -11.03
CA ALA A 8 5.09 -20.26 -11.39
C ALA A 8 4.28 -20.90 -10.26
N ASN A 9 4.54 -20.54 -9.01
CA ASN A 9 3.85 -21.04 -7.82
C ASN A 9 2.69 -20.16 -7.33
N LEU A 10 2.38 -19.06 -8.04
CA LEU A 10 1.36 -18.08 -7.67
C LEU A 10 0.44 -17.72 -8.87
N VAL A 11 0.31 -18.62 -9.84
CA VAL A 11 -0.48 -18.40 -11.06
C VAL A 11 -1.97 -18.39 -10.73
N SER A 12 -2.74 -17.52 -11.38
CA SER A 12 -4.19 -17.43 -11.17
C SER A 12 -4.99 -17.56 -12.46
N GLY A 13 -6.27 -17.94 -12.34
CA GLY A 13 -7.22 -17.82 -13.44
C GLY A 13 -7.18 -18.90 -14.53
N GLY A 14 -6.27 -19.87 -14.43
CA GLY A 14 -6.26 -21.04 -15.31
C GLY A 14 -5.41 -20.89 -16.57
N ASP A 15 -4.68 -19.80 -16.72
CA ASP A 15 -3.69 -19.58 -17.77
C ASP A 15 -2.41 -18.92 -17.24
N VAL A 16 -1.35 -18.98 -18.04
CA VAL A 16 -0.06 -18.34 -17.72
C VAL A 16 0.75 -18.12 -18.99
N LEU A 17 1.43 -16.98 -19.08
CA LEU A 17 2.36 -16.69 -20.18
C LEU A 17 3.73 -17.32 -19.87
N VAL A 18 4.26 -18.13 -20.80
CA VAL A 18 5.49 -18.90 -20.62
C VAL A 18 6.51 -18.57 -21.69
N GLN A 19 7.77 -18.43 -21.29
CA GLN A 19 8.94 -18.32 -22.17
C GLN A 19 9.81 -19.59 -22.12
N ILE A 20 10.25 -20.04 -23.29
CA ILE A 20 11.16 -21.16 -23.49
C ILE A 20 12.38 -20.65 -24.25
N ASN A 21 13.54 -20.67 -23.58
CA ASN A 21 14.83 -20.36 -24.17
C ASN A 21 15.51 -21.64 -24.68
N PHE A 22 16.06 -21.63 -25.90
CA PHE A 22 16.77 -22.77 -26.48
C PHE A 22 18.08 -22.33 -27.18
N LYS A 23 19.00 -23.26 -27.43
CA LYS A 23 20.35 -22.92 -27.96
C LYS A 23 20.43 -22.88 -29.48
N HIS A 24 19.64 -23.70 -30.17
CA HIS A 24 19.63 -23.80 -31.63
C HIS A 24 18.20 -24.00 -32.14
N ASP A 25 17.75 -23.15 -33.05
CA ASP A 25 16.52 -23.36 -33.82
C ASP A 25 16.77 -24.51 -34.82
N ASN A 26 16.28 -25.70 -34.51
CA ASN A 26 16.23 -26.76 -35.51
C ASN A 26 14.84 -26.81 -36.12
N LYS A 27 14.63 -26.01 -37.18
CA LYS A 27 13.38 -26.00 -37.96
C LYS A 27 12.91 -27.38 -38.43
N ASN A 28 13.80 -28.37 -38.47
CA ASN A 28 13.49 -29.75 -38.86
C ASN A 28 13.03 -30.63 -37.68
N HIS A 29 13.16 -30.18 -36.43
CA HIS A 29 12.77 -30.89 -35.21
C HIS A 29 12.14 -29.92 -34.20
N PRO A 30 10.85 -29.56 -34.38
CA PRO A 30 10.16 -28.66 -33.47
C PRO A 30 10.09 -29.24 -32.05
N LEU A 31 10.08 -28.36 -31.05
CA LEU A 31 9.87 -28.72 -29.66
C LEU A 31 8.45 -29.27 -29.48
N VAL A 32 8.33 -30.37 -28.74
CA VAL A 32 7.03 -30.87 -28.29
C VAL A 32 6.80 -30.36 -26.88
N ILE A 33 5.73 -29.61 -26.70
CA ILE A 33 5.41 -28.94 -25.43
C ILE A 33 4.08 -29.49 -24.95
N THR A 34 4.05 -30.04 -23.73
CA THR A 34 2.83 -30.64 -23.17
C THR A 34 2.48 -30.04 -21.82
N LEU A 35 1.21 -29.71 -21.61
CA LEU A 35 0.63 -29.39 -20.31
C LEU A 35 -0.11 -30.61 -19.77
N ASN A 36 0.32 -31.15 -18.62
CA ASN A 36 -0.29 -32.34 -18.00
C ASN A 36 -0.44 -33.53 -18.98
N GLY A 37 0.47 -33.65 -19.95
CA GLY A 37 0.46 -34.68 -20.99
C GLY A 37 -0.34 -34.34 -22.26
N LEU A 38 -1.06 -33.21 -22.29
CA LEU A 38 -1.74 -32.71 -23.49
C LEU A 38 -0.80 -31.81 -24.31
N ASP A 39 -0.69 -32.05 -25.61
CA ASP A 39 0.12 -31.24 -26.51
C ASP A 39 -0.43 -29.82 -26.64
N VAL A 40 0.39 -28.83 -26.30
CA VAL A 40 0.12 -27.40 -26.38
C VAL A 40 1.14 -26.67 -27.26
N SER A 41 1.93 -27.40 -28.06
CA SER A 41 3.01 -26.84 -28.88
C SER A 41 2.53 -25.73 -29.82
N ASN A 42 1.27 -25.80 -30.27
CA ASN A 42 0.65 -24.85 -31.20
C ASN A 42 0.38 -23.46 -30.61
N VAL A 43 0.38 -23.30 -29.27
CA VAL A 43 0.18 -21.98 -28.64
C VAL A 43 1.45 -21.15 -28.59
N PHE A 44 2.60 -21.80 -28.82
CA PHE A 44 3.92 -21.16 -28.77
C PHE A 44 4.31 -20.57 -30.12
N ARG A 45 4.91 -19.38 -30.07
CA ARG A 45 5.40 -18.63 -31.24
C ARG A 45 6.79 -18.09 -30.92
N ALA A 46 7.55 -17.70 -31.95
CA ALA A 46 8.84 -17.03 -31.74
C ALA A 46 8.65 -15.77 -30.88
N GLY A 47 9.47 -15.62 -29.84
CA GLY A 47 9.51 -14.42 -29.02
C GLY A 47 10.27 -13.28 -29.70
N SER A 48 10.41 -12.14 -28.99
CA SER A 48 11.18 -10.99 -29.48
C SER A 48 12.68 -11.25 -29.50
N ASP A 49 13.16 -12.07 -28.55
CA ASP A 49 14.58 -12.40 -28.43
C ASP A 49 14.94 -13.63 -29.27
N PRO A 50 16.18 -13.70 -29.79
CA PRO A 50 16.64 -14.88 -30.53
C PRO A 50 16.51 -16.15 -29.71
N ASN A 51 16.08 -17.22 -30.37
CA ASN A 51 15.96 -18.56 -29.78
C ASN A 51 15.02 -18.63 -28.57
N THR A 52 13.93 -17.86 -28.62
CA THR A 52 12.86 -17.90 -27.63
C THR A 52 11.54 -18.32 -28.25
N LEU A 53 10.75 -19.13 -27.52
CA LEU A 53 9.34 -19.34 -27.78
C LEU A 53 8.53 -18.76 -26.63
N VAL A 54 7.45 -18.06 -26.95
CA VAL A 54 6.49 -17.55 -25.97
C VAL A 54 5.10 -18.07 -26.31
N GLY A 55 4.34 -18.45 -25.29
CA GLY A 55 2.98 -18.97 -25.45
C GLY A 55 2.13 -18.72 -24.22
N LEU A 56 0.87 -18.35 -24.45
CA LEU A 56 -0.14 -18.32 -23.39
C LEU A 56 -0.68 -19.75 -23.22
N VAL A 57 -0.28 -20.39 -22.13
CA VAL A 57 -0.69 -21.75 -21.78
C VAL A 57 -1.99 -21.66 -21.00
N THR A 58 -3.08 -22.14 -21.58
CA THR A 58 -4.41 -22.15 -20.95
C THR A 58 -4.81 -23.56 -20.52
N GLY A 59 -5.86 -23.67 -19.69
CA GLY A 59 -6.40 -24.96 -19.25
C GLY A 59 -5.64 -25.57 -18.07
N LEU A 60 -4.96 -24.74 -17.27
CA LEU A 60 -4.38 -25.15 -16.00
C LEU A 60 -5.49 -25.63 -15.07
N VAL A 61 -5.31 -26.80 -14.46
CA VAL A 61 -6.21 -27.26 -13.40
C VAL A 61 -5.86 -26.56 -12.09
N GLN A 62 -6.80 -26.50 -11.15
CA GLN A 62 -6.51 -25.98 -9.81
C GLN A 62 -5.42 -26.83 -9.12
N GLY A 63 -4.45 -26.17 -8.50
CA GLY A 63 -3.27 -26.80 -7.90
C GLY A 63 -2.13 -27.05 -8.90
N LYS A 64 -1.40 -28.15 -8.71
CA LYS A 64 -0.16 -28.45 -9.45
C LYS A 64 -0.44 -28.86 -10.90
N ASN A 65 0.33 -28.28 -11.81
CA ASN A 65 0.39 -28.55 -13.23
C ASN A 65 1.84 -28.80 -13.64
N ALA A 66 2.05 -29.64 -14.66
CA ALA A 66 3.37 -29.91 -15.22
C ALA A 66 3.43 -29.49 -16.69
N LEU A 67 4.17 -28.43 -16.97
CA LEU A 67 4.51 -28.05 -18.34
C LEU A 67 5.84 -28.68 -18.71
N ARG A 68 5.86 -29.47 -19.78
CA ARG A 68 7.05 -30.20 -20.21
C ARG A 68 7.45 -29.77 -21.61
N VAL A 69 8.73 -29.51 -21.80
CA VAL A 69 9.35 -29.34 -23.12
C VAL A 69 10.15 -30.60 -23.37
N GLN A 70 9.72 -31.39 -24.35
CA GLN A 70 10.44 -32.57 -24.82
C GLN A 70 11.33 -32.13 -25.98
N GLY A 71 12.64 -32.28 -25.79
CA GLY A 71 13.63 -32.03 -26.83
C GLY A 71 13.87 -33.29 -27.66
N ASN A 72 14.27 -33.15 -28.91
CA ASN A 72 14.83 -34.28 -29.65
C ASN A 72 16.31 -34.44 -29.26
N GLY A 73 16.67 -35.56 -28.62
CA GLY A 73 18.02 -35.81 -28.09
C GLY A 73 19.15 -35.72 -29.13
N SER A 74 18.85 -35.87 -30.43
CA SER A 74 19.78 -35.66 -31.54
C SER A 74 20.07 -34.18 -31.85
N SER A 75 19.25 -33.26 -31.35
CA SER A 75 19.34 -31.80 -31.54
C SER A 75 19.98 -31.06 -30.35
N GLY A 76 20.40 -31.79 -29.32
CA GLY A 76 21.07 -31.22 -28.14
C GLY A 76 20.15 -30.50 -27.13
N ILE A 77 18.83 -30.57 -27.32
CA ILE A 77 17.84 -29.99 -26.41
C ILE A 77 17.45 -31.06 -25.38
N LYS A 78 17.64 -30.75 -24.09
CA LYS A 78 17.26 -31.63 -22.99
C LYS A 78 15.80 -31.41 -22.61
N ASP A 79 15.13 -32.48 -22.23
CA ASP A 79 13.81 -32.41 -21.62
C ASP A 79 13.84 -31.52 -20.37
N GLN A 80 12.84 -30.65 -20.26
CA GLN A 80 12.63 -29.80 -19.08
C GLN A 80 11.18 -29.91 -18.61
N THR A 81 10.97 -29.82 -17.31
CA THR A 81 9.64 -29.70 -16.69
C THR A 81 9.63 -28.46 -15.81
N LEU A 82 8.59 -27.65 -15.94
CA LEU A 82 8.24 -26.57 -15.03
C LEU A 82 6.97 -26.99 -14.27
N GLU A 83 7.05 -27.01 -12.95
CA GLU A 83 5.86 -27.14 -12.10
C GLU A 83 5.20 -25.76 -11.98
N ILE A 84 3.89 -25.72 -12.19
CA ILE A 84 3.07 -24.51 -12.09
C ILE A 84 1.96 -24.79 -11.09
N VAL A 85 1.72 -23.90 -10.13
CA VAL A 85 0.60 -23.98 -9.18
C VAL A 85 -0.41 -22.90 -9.54
N ASN A 86 -1.60 -23.34 -9.94
CA ASN A 86 -2.68 -22.47 -10.37
C ASN A 86 -3.76 -22.37 -9.28
N TYR A 87 -4.23 -21.15 -9.04
CA TYR A 87 -5.29 -20.80 -8.09
C TYR A 87 -6.53 -20.24 -8.82
N PRO A 88 -7.70 -20.16 -8.17
CA PRO A 88 -8.89 -19.55 -8.76
C PRO A 88 -8.66 -18.07 -9.06
N ILE A 89 -9.30 -17.53 -10.11
CA ILE A 89 -9.28 -16.08 -10.41
C ILE A 89 -9.87 -15.23 -9.27
N THR A 90 -10.67 -15.87 -8.41
CA THR A 90 -11.29 -15.27 -7.23
C THR A 90 -10.38 -15.24 -6.01
N GLY A 91 -9.17 -15.80 -6.08
CA GLY A 91 -8.33 -16.02 -4.91
C GLY A 91 -8.90 -17.11 -3.98
N PRO A 92 -8.33 -17.27 -2.77
CA PRO A 92 -7.11 -16.60 -2.31
C PRO A 92 -5.84 -17.38 -2.72
N ILE A 93 -4.68 -16.74 -2.68
CA ILE A 93 -3.36 -17.35 -2.98
C ILE A 93 -2.44 -17.29 -1.75
N ILE A 94 -2.20 -16.09 -1.24
CA ILE A 94 -1.35 -15.72 -0.11
C ILE A 94 -2.11 -15.00 1.02
N SER A 95 -3.34 -14.52 0.79
CA SER A 95 -4.08 -13.66 1.72
C SER A 95 -4.77 -14.38 2.89
N GLY A 96 -4.78 -15.71 2.87
CA GLY A 96 -5.54 -16.56 3.79
C GLY A 96 -7.01 -16.71 3.36
N PRO A 97 -7.86 -17.31 4.21
CA PRO A 97 -9.29 -17.43 3.94
C PRO A 97 -9.93 -16.08 3.58
N HIS A 98 -10.88 -16.10 2.64
CA HIS A 98 -11.62 -14.91 2.22
C HIS A 98 -12.21 -14.14 3.40
N GLU A 99 -12.16 -12.80 3.30
CA GLU A 99 -12.87 -11.92 4.23
C GLU A 99 -14.37 -12.24 4.22
N VAL A 100 -14.94 -12.41 5.41
CA VAL A 100 -16.37 -12.66 5.63
C VAL A 100 -16.90 -11.78 6.77
N PRO A 101 -18.07 -11.14 6.62
CA PRO A 101 -18.90 -11.05 5.41
C PRO A 101 -18.22 -10.26 4.29
N PHE A 102 -18.70 -10.35 3.06
CA PHE A 102 -18.17 -9.53 1.97
C PHE A 102 -19.28 -9.19 0.99
N ILE A 103 -19.52 -7.90 0.79
CA ILE A 103 -20.66 -7.40 0.03
C ILE A 103 -20.26 -7.15 -1.42
N CYS A 104 -20.84 -7.93 -2.33
CA CYS A 104 -20.67 -7.73 -3.77
C CYS A 104 -21.38 -6.45 -4.23
N GLN A 105 -20.68 -5.66 -5.05
CA GLN A 105 -21.13 -4.36 -5.55
C GLN A 105 -21.02 -4.22 -7.08
N THR A 106 -20.83 -5.32 -7.80
CA THR A 106 -20.78 -5.33 -9.28
C THR A 106 -22.01 -4.68 -9.92
N GLN A 107 -23.21 -4.83 -9.34
CA GLN A 107 -24.43 -4.17 -9.82
C GLN A 107 -24.40 -2.64 -9.67
N ASP A 108 -23.65 -2.14 -8.69
CA ASP A 108 -23.57 -0.73 -8.34
C ASP A 108 -22.42 -0.03 -9.07
N PHE A 109 -21.43 -0.80 -9.54
CA PHE A 109 -20.26 -0.30 -10.24
C PHE A 109 -20.60 0.31 -11.60
N THR A 110 -20.22 1.57 -11.78
CA THR A 110 -20.49 2.33 -13.03
C THR A 110 -19.30 2.23 -13.96
N LEU A 111 -19.53 1.74 -15.18
CA LEU A 111 -18.53 1.67 -16.23
C LEU A 111 -18.26 3.05 -16.83
N PRO A 112 -17.13 3.25 -17.52
CA PRO A 112 -16.79 4.54 -18.12
C PRO A 112 -17.78 5.07 -19.17
N ASP A 113 -18.63 4.20 -19.73
CA ASP A 113 -19.70 4.58 -20.66
C ASP A 113 -21.02 4.99 -19.97
N GLY A 114 -21.07 4.96 -18.64
CA GLY A 114 -22.23 5.26 -17.82
C GLY A 114 -23.15 4.07 -17.55
N THR A 115 -22.88 2.90 -18.14
CA THR A 115 -23.63 1.66 -17.85
C THR A 115 -23.15 1.00 -16.56
N LYS A 116 -23.82 -0.06 -16.09
CA LYS A 116 -23.42 -0.83 -14.89
C LYS A 116 -22.68 -2.11 -15.26
N LEU A 117 -21.74 -2.56 -14.44
CA LEU A 117 -21.07 -3.85 -14.64
C LEU A 117 -22.08 -5.02 -14.58
N GLY A 118 -23.06 -4.96 -13.67
CA GLY A 118 -24.19 -5.88 -13.60
C GLY A 118 -24.10 -6.80 -12.39
N THR A 119 -25.17 -7.54 -12.09
CA THR A 119 -25.24 -8.40 -10.90
C THR A 119 -24.15 -9.47 -10.91
N SER A 120 -23.60 -9.76 -9.72
CA SER A 120 -22.62 -10.83 -9.56
C SER A 120 -23.20 -12.19 -9.94
N THR A 121 -22.35 -13.06 -10.49
CA THR A 121 -22.70 -14.41 -10.93
C THR A 121 -22.54 -15.47 -9.84
N ASP A 122 -21.89 -15.16 -8.72
CA ASP A 122 -21.61 -16.09 -7.63
C ASP A 122 -21.41 -15.39 -6.27
N PHE A 123 -20.99 -16.13 -5.24
CA PHE A 123 -20.73 -15.61 -3.90
C PHE A 123 -19.34 -14.96 -3.75
N ASP A 124 -18.45 -15.18 -4.72
CA ASP A 124 -17.11 -14.60 -4.77
C ASP A 124 -17.10 -13.26 -5.52
N CYS A 125 -18.29 -12.71 -5.78
CA CYS A 125 -18.50 -11.43 -6.42
C CYS A 125 -18.02 -11.35 -7.87
N SER A 126 -17.97 -12.49 -8.58
CA SER A 126 -17.57 -12.52 -9.98
C SER A 126 -18.58 -11.82 -10.89
N ALA A 127 -18.10 -11.25 -12.00
CA ALA A 127 -18.93 -10.73 -13.07
C ALA A 127 -18.25 -10.91 -14.45
N PRO A 128 -19.02 -11.04 -15.55
CA PRO A 128 -18.46 -11.13 -16.89
C PRO A 128 -17.66 -9.87 -17.27
N THR A 129 -16.54 -10.06 -17.97
CA THR A 129 -15.74 -8.96 -18.50
C THR A 129 -16.56 -8.07 -19.43
N LYS A 130 -16.45 -6.76 -19.24
CA LYS A 130 -17.01 -5.73 -20.13
C LYS A 130 -15.92 -4.85 -20.70
N ILE A 131 -15.96 -4.67 -22.01
CA ILE A 131 -15.04 -3.82 -22.75
C ILE A 131 -15.81 -2.56 -23.15
N THR A 132 -15.32 -1.41 -22.72
CA THR A 132 -15.84 -0.11 -23.14
C THR A 132 -14.79 0.64 -23.93
N TYR A 133 -15.25 1.45 -24.89
CA TYR A 133 -14.38 2.30 -25.69
C TYR A 133 -14.73 3.75 -25.44
N LEU A 134 -13.70 4.58 -25.25
CA LEU A 134 -13.82 6.01 -25.04
C LEU A 134 -12.96 6.75 -26.08
N TYR A 135 -13.28 8.00 -26.36
CA TYR A 135 -12.46 8.87 -27.20
C TYR A 135 -12.29 10.26 -26.60
N MET A 136 -11.15 10.90 -26.86
CA MET A 136 -10.92 12.29 -26.51
C MET A 136 -11.39 13.19 -27.67
N PRO A 137 -12.38 14.07 -27.48
CA PRO A 137 -12.81 14.98 -28.53
C PRO A 137 -11.77 16.10 -28.76
N ILE A 138 -11.74 16.69 -29.97
CA ILE A 138 -10.88 17.83 -30.30
C ILE A 138 -11.16 18.99 -29.34
N GLY A 139 -10.11 19.46 -28.67
CA GLY A 139 -10.20 20.53 -27.66
C GLY A 139 -10.83 20.11 -26.33
N GLY A 140 -11.13 18.82 -26.15
CA GLY A 140 -11.64 18.27 -24.89
C GLY A 140 -10.57 18.08 -23.83
N THR A 141 -11.02 17.98 -22.58
CA THR A 141 -10.20 17.65 -21.40
C THR A 141 -10.60 16.35 -20.72
N ALA A 142 -11.68 15.71 -21.18
CA ALA A 142 -12.21 14.47 -20.65
C ALA A 142 -12.68 13.55 -21.78
N PHE A 143 -12.55 12.25 -21.55
CA PHE A 143 -13.00 11.23 -22.48
C PHE A 143 -14.53 11.15 -22.56
N LYS A 144 -15.04 10.77 -23.73
CA LYS A 144 -16.46 10.50 -23.98
C LYS A 144 -16.64 9.04 -24.44
N PRO A 145 -17.80 8.41 -24.17
CA PRO A 145 -18.10 7.10 -24.71
C PRO A 145 -18.03 7.09 -26.24
N LEU A 146 -17.34 6.10 -26.82
CA LEU A 146 -17.28 5.91 -28.26
C LEU A 146 -18.60 5.27 -28.72
N PRO A 147 -19.38 5.91 -29.60
CA PRO A 147 -20.71 5.44 -29.95
C PRO A 147 -20.71 4.18 -30.84
N SER A 148 -19.60 3.89 -31.52
CA SER A 148 -19.46 2.74 -32.42
C SER A 148 -17.99 2.29 -32.48
N THR A 149 -17.76 0.98 -32.45
CA THR A 149 -16.43 0.38 -32.64
C THR A 149 -16.08 0.14 -34.11
N SER A 150 -16.98 0.45 -35.04
CA SER A 150 -16.78 0.27 -36.49
C SER A 150 -16.64 1.59 -37.26
N SER A 151 -16.86 2.74 -36.60
CA SER A 151 -16.78 4.06 -37.22
C SER A 151 -16.46 5.14 -36.19
N LEU A 152 -15.54 6.04 -36.51
CA LEU A 152 -15.10 7.10 -35.60
C LEU A 152 -15.97 8.36 -35.71
N PRO A 153 -16.28 9.04 -34.59
CA PRO A 153 -16.79 10.40 -34.60
C PRO A 153 -15.85 11.35 -35.35
N ALA A 154 -16.42 12.37 -36.02
CA ALA A 154 -15.64 13.36 -36.76
C ALA A 154 -14.75 14.24 -35.87
N ASP A 155 -15.05 14.32 -34.57
CA ASP A 155 -14.34 15.12 -33.58
C ASP A 155 -13.32 14.31 -32.75
N VAL A 156 -12.93 13.10 -33.16
CA VAL A 156 -11.85 12.36 -32.48
C VAL A 156 -10.52 13.11 -32.61
N SER A 157 -9.90 13.42 -31.47
CA SER A 157 -8.55 13.99 -31.43
C SER A 157 -7.48 12.92 -31.65
N ARG A 158 -6.23 13.35 -31.88
CA ARG A 158 -5.06 12.48 -31.96
C ARG A 158 -4.09 12.80 -30.84
N THR A 159 -3.33 11.79 -30.43
CA THR A 159 -2.20 11.96 -29.50
C THR A 159 -0.93 11.40 -30.12
N THR A 160 0.22 11.89 -29.65
CA THR A 160 1.53 11.37 -30.00
C THR A 160 2.18 10.80 -28.75
N THR A 161 2.44 9.49 -28.78
CA THR A 161 3.05 8.75 -27.67
C THR A 161 4.52 9.10 -27.49
N THR A 162 5.12 8.71 -26.36
CA THR A 162 6.55 8.90 -26.09
C THR A 162 7.47 8.13 -27.04
N THR A 163 6.96 7.13 -27.75
CA THR A 163 7.68 6.40 -28.81
C THR A 163 7.54 7.07 -30.20
N GLY A 164 6.79 8.18 -30.29
CA GLY A 164 6.58 8.93 -31.54
C GLY A 164 5.39 8.46 -32.38
N ALA A 165 4.67 7.41 -31.97
CA ALA A 165 3.47 6.96 -32.69
C ALA A 165 2.33 7.99 -32.54
N THR A 166 1.81 8.48 -33.67
CA THR A 166 0.60 9.31 -33.72
C THR A 166 -0.61 8.42 -33.96
N VAL A 167 -1.54 8.37 -33.02
CA VAL A 167 -2.74 7.52 -33.07
C VAL A 167 -4.00 8.33 -32.78
N ASN A 168 -5.16 7.80 -33.17
CA ASN A 168 -6.44 8.33 -32.70
C ASN A 168 -6.49 8.19 -31.17
N PHE A 169 -6.93 9.23 -30.48
CA PHE A 169 -6.94 9.24 -29.02
C PHE A 169 -8.20 8.50 -28.50
N ILE A 170 -8.18 7.19 -28.71
CA ILE A 170 -9.23 6.24 -28.35
C ILE A 170 -8.65 5.30 -27.30
N VAL A 171 -9.41 5.09 -26.24
CA VAL A 171 -9.03 4.30 -25.08
C VAL A 171 -9.97 3.12 -24.99
N ARG A 172 -9.39 1.92 -24.93
CA ARG A 172 -10.08 0.70 -24.54
C ARG A 172 -10.00 0.57 -23.02
N VAL A 173 -11.12 0.29 -22.37
CA VAL A 173 -11.18 -0.04 -20.95
C VAL A 173 -11.78 -1.42 -20.76
N ASP A 174 -10.99 -2.32 -20.19
CA ASP A 174 -11.43 -3.67 -19.84
C ASP A 174 -11.79 -3.67 -18.35
N THR A 175 -13.01 -4.09 -18.02
CA THR A 175 -13.50 -4.24 -16.63
C THR A 175 -13.83 -5.70 -16.37
N SER A 176 -13.19 -6.31 -15.37
CA SER A 176 -13.33 -7.73 -14.97
C SER A 176 -13.42 -7.85 -13.45
N THR A 177 -13.58 -9.07 -12.93
CA THR A 177 -13.45 -9.35 -11.49
C THR A 177 -12.23 -10.24 -11.24
N ILE A 178 -11.31 -9.80 -10.39
CA ILE A 178 -10.05 -10.47 -10.04
C ILE A 178 -9.85 -10.36 -8.53
N ASP A 179 -9.58 -11.50 -7.87
CA ASP A 179 -9.43 -11.62 -6.41
C ASP A 179 -10.67 -11.14 -5.64
N ARG A 180 -11.87 -11.33 -6.23
CA ARG A 180 -13.16 -10.75 -5.80
C ARG A 180 -13.28 -9.22 -5.94
N GLY A 181 -12.19 -8.52 -6.20
CA GLY A 181 -12.18 -7.10 -6.57
C GLY A 181 -12.65 -6.87 -8.01
N ILE A 182 -13.07 -5.64 -8.31
CA ILE A 182 -13.34 -5.21 -9.68
C ILE A 182 -12.04 -4.62 -10.23
N TYR A 183 -11.54 -5.22 -11.30
CA TYR A 183 -10.34 -4.80 -12.01
C TYR A 183 -10.71 -3.93 -13.19
N GLN A 184 -9.94 -2.86 -13.42
CA GLN A 184 -9.96 -2.12 -14.66
C GLN A 184 -8.56 -1.91 -15.24
N SER A 185 -8.44 -1.99 -16.57
CA SER A 185 -7.28 -1.46 -17.31
C SER A 185 -7.68 -0.54 -18.44
N ALA A 186 -6.90 0.50 -18.67
CA ALA A 186 -7.08 1.47 -19.75
C ALA A 186 -5.83 1.55 -20.63
N ILE A 187 -6.03 1.51 -21.95
CA ILE A 187 -4.94 1.49 -22.94
C ILE A 187 -5.38 2.15 -24.25
N LEU A 188 -4.45 2.82 -24.96
CA LEU A 188 -4.71 3.34 -26.29
C LEU A 188 -4.95 2.18 -27.28
N HIS A 189 -6.15 2.12 -27.86
CA HIS A 189 -6.53 1.11 -28.84
C HIS A 189 -7.66 1.64 -29.72
N ASP A 190 -7.46 1.66 -31.04
CA ASP A 190 -8.49 2.06 -32.00
C ASP A 190 -9.18 0.81 -32.59
N PRO A 191 -10.42 0.50 -32.18
CA PRO A 191 -11.11 -0.72 -32.64
C PRO A 191 -11.47 -0.69 -34.14
N THR A 192 -11.34 0.46 -34.82
CA THR A 192 -11.65 0.58 -36.25
C THR A 192 -10.44 0.26 -37.14
N SER A 193 -9.23 0.28 -36.59
CA SER A 193 -7.99 0.15 -37.37
C SER A 193 -6.94 -0.79 -36.76
N ASP A 194 -7.03 -1.08 -35.46
CA ASP A 194 -6.15 -2.02 -34.77
C ASP A 194 -6.82 -3.39 -34.60
N PRO A 195 -6.07 -4.50 -34.70
CA PRO A 195 -6.59 -5.81 -34.35
C PRO A 195 -6.99 -5.86 -32.87
N ALA A 196 -7.86 -6.81 -32.51
CA ALA A 196 -8.16 -7.07 -31.11
C ALA A 196 -6.87 -7.40 -30.34
N PRO A 197 -6.64 -6.80 -29.16
CA PRO A 197 -5.41 -7.04 -28.41
C PRO A 197 -5.28 -8.50 -28.00
N VAL A 198 -4.06 -9.03 -28.18
CA VAL A 198 -3.59 -10.31 -27.62
C VAL A 198 -2.13 -10.12 -27.22
N TRP A 199 -1.59 -10.95 -26.33
CA TRP A 199 -0.24 -10.76 -25.78
C TRP A 199 0.88 -10.59 -26.83
N TYR A 200 0.73 -11.22 -28.01
CA TYR A 200 1.68 -11.13 -29.13
C TYR A 200 1.32 -10.07 -30.18
N SER A 201 0.20 -9.37 -30.02
CA SER A 201 -0.24 -8.24 -30.87
C SER A 201 -0.74 -7.10 -29.97
N PRO A 202 0.18 -6.48 -29.19
CA PRO A 202 -0.17 -5.35 -28.34
C PRO A 202 -0.70 -4.16 -29.17
N PRO A 203 -1.55 -3.30 -28.59
CA PRO A 203 -2.02 -2.07 -29.26
C PRO A 203 -0.87 -1.18 -29.72
N LYS A 204 -0.98 -0.58 -30.91
CA LYS A 204 0.08 0.27 -31.49
C LYS A 204 0.37 1.53 -30.66
N GLY A 205 -0.65 2.04 -29.97
CA GLY A 205 -0.53 3.21 -29.10
C GLY A 205 0.14 2.93 -27.76
N TRP A 206 0.41 1.66 -27.42
CA TRP A 206 1.03 1.32 -26.14
C TRP A 206 2.56 1.38 -26.23
N ASN A 207 3.17 2.19 -25.38
CA ASN A 207 4.63 2.34 -25.27
C ASN A 207 5.31 1.24 -24.43
N LYS A 208 4.57 0.15 -24.12
CA LYS A 208 4.99 -0.97 -23.27
C LYS A 208 5.23 -0.61 -21.80
N ARG A 209 4.77 0.54 -21.31
CA ARG A 209 4.88 0.93 -19.89
C ARG A 209 3.53 0.82 -19.21
N LEU A 210 3.54 0.39 -17.95
CA LEU A 210 2.33 0.15 -17.16
C LEU A 210 2.35 0.99 -15.88
N ILE A 211 1.21 1.54 -15.50
CA ILE A 211 1.01 2.27 -14.25
C ILE A 211 -0.07 1.56 -13.43
N ALA A 212 0.25 1.14 -12.22
CA ALA A 212 -0.73 0.77 -11.19
C ALA A 212 -1.25 2.04 -10.51
N ILE A 213 -2.57 2.22 -10.51
CA ILE A 213 -3.23 3.32 -9.80
C ILE A 213 -3.78 2.80 -8.48
N GLU A 214 -3.23 3.32 -7.38
CA GLU A 214 -3.71 3.02 -6.04
C GLU A 214 -4.83 3.98 -5.64
N GLY A 215 -5.80 3.49 -4.86
CA GLY A 215 -6.84 4.35 -4.32
C GLY A 215 -6.37 5.20 -3.12
N PHE A 216 -7.30 5.69 -2.32
CA PHE A 216 -7.00 6.51 -1.12
C PHE A 216 -7.90 6.14 0.07
N GLY A 217 -7.72 6.81 1.21
CA GLY A 217 -8.50 6.60 2.44
C GLY A 217 -8.12 5.34 3.21
N CYS A 218 -9.00 4.87 4.10
CA CYS A 218 -8.94 3.61 4.89
C CYS A 218 -10.04 3.48 5.98
N PRO A 219 -10.59 4.54 6.61
CA PRO A 219 -11.22 4.38 7.93
C PRO A 219 -12.46 3.47 7.97
N GLY A 220 -13.20 3.29 6.87
CA GLY A 220 -14.40 2.43 6.83
C GLY A 220 -14.50 1.50 5.63
N GLY A 221 -13.36 1.23 4.99
CA GLY A 221 -13.26 0.48 3.75
C GLY A 221 -12.97 -0.98 3.97
N TRP A 222 -13.99 -1.74 4.36
CA TRP A 222 -13.86 -3.13 4.83
C TRP A 222 -15.09 -3.92 4.43
N TYR A 223 -14.96 -5.24 4.22
CA TYR A 223 -16.09 -6.16 3.96
C TYR A 223 -16.89 -5.84 2.70
N VAL A 224 -16.30 -5.14 1.73
CA VAL A 224 -16.97 -4.70 0.51
C VAL A 224 -16.09 -4.91 -0.71
N GLN A 225 -16.72 -5.24 -1.84
CA GLN A 225 -16.04 -5.30 -3.13
C GLN A 225 -15.59 -3.92 -3.61
N GLY A 226 -16.36 -2.86 -3.31
CA GLY A 226 -16.16 -1.52 -3.86
C GLY A 226 -16.99 -1.28 -5.13
N ALA A 227 -17.67 -0.14 -5.20
CA ALA A 227 -18.54 0.24 -6.33
C ALA A 227 -17.92 1.29 -7.28
N ALA A 228 -16.66 1.64 -7.07
CA ALA A 228 -15.92 2.57 -7.93
C ALA A 228 -14.42 2.38 -7.75
N GLU A 229 -13.66 2.69 -8.80
CA GLU A 229 -12.21 2.80 -8.70
C GLU A 229 -11.79 4.04 -7.93
N GLY A 230 -10.63 3.93 -7.27
CA GLY A 230 -9.98 5.07 -6.64
C GLY A 230 -9.45 6.01 -7.71
N SER A 231 -9.93 7.25 -7.72
CA SER A 231 -9.51 8.31 -8.64
C SER A 231 -9.29 9.59 -7.86
N LEU A 232 -8.08 10.15 -7.93
CA LEU A 232 -7.69 11.32 -7.14
C LEU A 232 -6.94 12.35 -7.98
N SER A 233 -7.57 13.52 -8.17
CA SER A 233 -6.97 14.71 -8.76
C SER A 233 -7.07 15.89 -7.83
N PHE A 234 -5.93 16.39 -7.35
CA PHE A 234 -5.86 17.59 -6.54
C PHE A 234 -4.47 18.21 -6.63
N ALA A 235 -4.40 19.54 -6.56
CA ALA A 235 -3.14 20.29 -6.61
C ALA A 235 -2.20 19.90 -7.78
N GLY A 236 -2.76 19.55 -8.94
CA GLY A 236 -2.00 19.16 -10.12
C GLY A 236 -1.54 17.69 -10.16
N MET A 237 -1.76 16.92 -9.09
CA MET A 237 -1.61 15.46 -9.12
C MET A 237 -2.75 14.80 -9.88
N ASP A 238 -2.44 13.71 -10.57
CA ASP A 238 -3.37 12.98 -11.44
C ASP A 238 -3.19 11.46 -11.25
N PHE A 239 -3.86 10.93 -10.22
CA PHE A 239 -3.92 9.50 -9.89
C PHE A 239 -5.25 8.92 -10.38
N ASN A 240 -5.47 8.94 -11.70
CA ASN A 240 -6.68 8.42 -12.32
C ASN A 240 -6.35 7.38 -13.40
N LEU A 241 -7.14 6.32 -13.46
CA LEU A 241 -7.08 5.32 -14.53
C LEU A 241 -7.20 5.94 -15.93
N LEU A 242 -8.06 6.96 -16.05
CA LEU A 242 -8.33 7.67 -17.30
C LEU A 242 -7.55 8.98 -17.45
N SER A 243 -6.34 9.07 -16.88
CA SER A 243 -5.47 10.25 -17.06
C SER A 243 -5.18 10.51 -18.55
N PRO A 244 -5.65 11.63 -19.14
CA PRO A 244 -5.34 11.94 -20.54
C PRO A 244 -3.84 12.15 -20.77
N ALA A 245 -3.11 12.65 -19.76
CA ALA A 245 -1.68 12.86 -19.88
C ALA A 245 -0.93 11.52 -19.98
N ARG A 246 -1.18 10.58 -19.06
CA ARG A 246 -0.50 9.27 -19.07
C ARG A 246 -0.91 8.41 -20.27
N LEU A 247 -2.20 8.37 -20.60
CA LEU A 247 -2.69 7.65 -21.78
C LEU A 247 -2.15 8.28 -23.07
N GLY A 248 -2.11 9.61 -23.16
CA GLY A 248 -1.59 10.33 -24.33
C GLY A 248 -0.11 10.08 -24.59
N GLU A 249 0.68 9.92 -23.53
CA GLU A 249 2.08 9.48 -23.57
C GLU A 249 2.25 8.01 -24.01
N GLY A 250 1.16 7.24 -24.04
CA GLY A 250 1.12 5.84 -24.47
C GLY A 250 1.25 4.83 -23.32
N TYR A 251 1.19 5.26 -22.05
CA TYR A 251 1.13 4.31 -20.94
C TYR A 251 -0.18 3.52 -20.98
N ALA A 252 -0.12 2.26 -20.56
CA ALA A 252 -1.30 1.56 -20.07
C ALA A 252 -1.42 1.78 -18.57
N LEU A 253 -2.65 1.75 -18.05
CA LEU A 253 -2.94 1.90 -16.64
C LEU A 253 -3.82 0.75 -16.18
N PHE A 254 -3.65 0.29 -14.93
CA PHE A 254 -4.56 -0.66 -14.30
C PHE A 254 -4.83 -0.30 -12.84
N THR A 255 -5.95 -0.81 -12.32
CA THR A 255 -6.37 -0.66 -10.93
C THR A 255 -7.30 -1.81 -10.55
N ASN A 256 -7.51 -1.98 -9.26
CA ASN A 256 -8.45 -2.95 -8.70
C ASN A 256 -9.12 -2.31 -7.47
N THR A 257 -10.41 -2.53 -7.26
CA THR A 257 -11.11 -1.98 -6.09
C THR A 257 -10.54 -2.47 -4.75
N LEU A 258 -9.85 -3.61 -4.71
CA LEU A 258 -9.11 -4.10 -3.53
C LEU A 258 -7.71 -3.48 -3.37
N GLN A 259 -7.21 -2.77 -4.38
CA GLN A 259 -6.08 -1.83 -4.26
C GLN A 259 -6.53 -0.46 -3.73
N HIS A 260 -7.85 -0.22 -3.59
CA HIS A 260 -8.36 1.03 -3.05
C HIS A 260 -8.52 0.92 -1.52
N PRO A 261 -7.75 1.68 -0.72
CA PRO A 261 -7.79 1.56 0.74
C PRO A 261 -9.13 1.88 1.40
N SER A 262 -10.01 2.68 0.77
CA SER A 262 -11.39 2.90 1.21
C SER A 262 -12.35 1.74 0.92
N ASN A 263 -11.86 0.63 0.35
CA ASN A 263 -12.56 -0.65 0.24
C ASN A 263 -11.77 -1.79 0.90
N ASN A 264 -10.43 -1.72 0.85
CA ASN A 264 -9.53 -2.67 1.46
C ASN A 264 -8.17 -2.02 1.80
N CYS A 265 -7.90 -1.83 3.08
CA CYS A 265 -6.66 -1.26 3.60
C CYS A 265 -5.74 -2.35 4.23
N ASN A 266 -6.01 -3.63 3.94
CA ASN A 266 -5.14 -4.77 4.23
C ASN A 266 -4.10 -4.97 3.11
N ALA A 267 -2.83 -4.71 3.44
CA ALA A 267 -1.74 -4.76 2.47
C ALA A 267 -1.54 -6.15 1.83
N VAL A 268 -1.86 -7.26 2.50
CA VAL A 268 -1.65 -8.59 1.91
C VAL A 268 -2.73 -8.95 0.89
N LEU A 269 -4.00 -8.66 1.20
CA LEU A 269 -5.07 -8.81 0.21
C LEU A 269 -4.87 -7.84 -0.97
N SER A 270 -4.42 -6.61 -0.70
CA SER A 270 -4.12 -5.64 -1.76
C SER A 270 -2.95 -6.09 -2.64
N SER A 271 -1.89 -6.69 -2.06
CA SER A 271 -0.79 -7.31 -2.82
C SER A 271 -1.25 -8.46 -3.71
N GLU A 272 -2.13 -9.33 -3.21
CA GLU A 272 -2.70 -10.44 -3.98
C GLU A 272 -3.50 -9.94 -5.18
N ALA A 273 -4.45 -9.02 -4.94
CA ALA A 273 -5.22 -8.38 -5.98
C ALA A 273 -4.34 -7.70 -7.04
N ALA A 274 -3.29 -6.98 -6.63
CA ALA A 274 -2.38 -6.31 -7.55
C ALA A 274 -1.53 -7.28 -8.38
N MET A 275 -1.03 -8.35 -7.76
CA MET A 275 -0.27 -9.40 -8.44
C MET A 275 -1.12 -10.09 -9.52
N MET A 276 -2.33 -10.54 -9.15
CA MET A 276 -3.26 -11.20 -10.06
C MET A 276 -3.77 -10.25 -11.16
N SER A 277 -3.98 -8.97 -10.83
CA SER A 277 -4.38 -7.95 -11.81
C SER A 277 -3.28 -7.70 -12.84
N LYS A 278 -2.01 -7.67 -12.41
CA LYS A 278 -0.85 -7.53 -13.30
C LYS A 278 -0.66 -8.77 -14.17
N GLU A 279 -0.83 -9.97 -13.62
CA GLU A 279 -0.81 -11.25 -14.37
C GLU A 279 -1.83 -11.20 -15.51
N HIS A 280 -3.10 -10.90 -15.19
CA HIS A 280 -4.18 -10.78 -16.17
C HIS A 280 -3.89 -9.74 -17.26
N PHE A 281 -3.32 -8.58 -16.88
CA PHE A 281 -2.91 -7.57 -17.84
C PHE A 281 -1.85 -8.12 -18.81
N VAL A 282 -0.83 -8.82 -18.30
CA VAL A 282 0.26 -9.38 -19.11
C VAL A 282 -0.24 -10.47 -20.06
N GLU A 283 -1.17 -11.30 -19.63
CA GLU A 283 -1.75 -12.37 -20.47
C GLU A 283 -2.63 -11.81 -21.58
N THR A 284 -3.25 -10.65 -21.34
CA THR A 284 -4.08 -9.96 -22.33
C THR A 284 -3.25 -9.15 -23.32
N TYR A 285 -2.31 -8.34 -22.84
CA TYR A 285 -1.63 -7.31 -23.64
C TYR A 285 -0.15 -7.60 -23.91
N GLY A 286 0.46 -8.47 -23.12
CA GLY A 286 1.88 -8.82 -23.17
C GLY A 286 2.69 -8.14 -22.06
N VAL A 287 3.96 -8.54 -21.93
CA VAL A 287 4.84 -8.09 -20.85
C VAL A 287 5.19 -6.59 -21.01
N PRO A 288 5.03 -5.75 -19.96
CA PRO A 288 5.52 -4.39 -19.96
C PRO A 288 7.05 -4.33 -19.81
N VAL A 289 7.68 -3.30 -20.35
CA VAL A 289 9.10 -2.99 -20.11
C VAL A 289 9.33 -2.67 -18.63
N TYR A 290 8.40 -1.96 -18.00
CA TYR A 290 8.34 -1.78 -16.54
C TYR A 290 6.92 -1.44 -16.09
N THR A 291 6.64 -1.70 -14.82
CA THR A 291 5.43 -1.26 -14.12
C THR A 291 5.81 -0.31 -13.00
N VAL A 292 5.19 0.86 -12.92
CA VAL A 292 5.33 1.77 -11.77
C VAL A 292 4.00 1.88 -11.03
N SER A 293 4.03 2.24 -9.76
CA SER A 293 2.81 2.54 -8.99
C SER A 293 2.80 4.00 -8.54
N GLN A 294 1.60 4.57 -8.43
CA GLN A 294 1.41 5.90 -7.87
C GLN A 294 0.16 6.02 -6.99
N GLY A 295 0.26 6.82 -5.93
CA GLY A 295 -0.84 7.04 -4.99
C GLY A 295 -0.56 8.14 -3.97
N CYS A 296 -1.62 8.66 -3.35
CA CYS A 296 -1.54 9.62 -2.24
C CYS A 296 -2.33 9.10 -1.04
N SER A 297 -1.88 9.47 0.17
CA SER A 297 -2.60 9.14 1.42
C SER A 297 -2.68 7.63 1.59
N GLY A 298 -3.89 7.04 1.50
CA GLY A 298 -4.05 5.60 1.43
C GLY A 298 -3.19 4.94 0.35
N GLY A 299 -3.13 5.58 -0.83
CA GLY A 299 -2.38 5.06 -1.97
C GLY A 299 -0.87 5.10 -1.78
N SER A 300 -0.33 5.88 -0.83
CA SER A 300 1.12 5.88 -0.60
C SER A 300 1.58 4.54 -0.04
N TYR A 301 0.85 3.99 0.92
CA TYR A 301 1.11 2.65 1.44
C TYR A 301 0.52 1.56 0.55
N GLY A 302 -0.51 1.88 -0.25
CA GLY A 302 -0.93 1.06 -1.39
C GLY A 302 0.20 0.81 -2.41
N SER A 303 1.11 1.76 -2.61
CA SER A 303 2.32 1.51 -3.41
C SER A 303 3.44 0.87 -2.59
N SER A 304 3.77 1.45 -1.43
CA SER A 304 4.99 1.09 -0.69
C SER A 304 4.91 -0.25 0.01
N GLN A 305 3.79 -0.60 0.66
CA GLN A 305 3.65 -1.90 1.32
C GLN A 305 3.57 -3.04 0.31
N LEU A 306 2.90 -2.82 -0.83
CA LEU A 306 2.74 -3.83 -1.87
C LEU A 306 4.08 -4.26 -2.45
N VAL A 307 4.93 -3.30 -2.81
CA VAL A 307 6.26 -3.62 -3.37
C VAL A 307 7.27 -4.05 -2.32
N ASP A 308 7.13 -3.61 -1.06
CA ASP A 308 7.95 -4.14 0.03
C ASP A 308 7.63 -5.63 0.26
N ARG A 309 6.37 -6.04 0.10
CA ARG A 309 5.94 -7.44 0.22
C ARG A 309 6.27 -8.30 -1.00
N ILE A 310 5.99 -7.81 -2.21
CA ILE A 310 6.09 -8.59 -3.46
C ILE A 310 7.18 -7.95 -4.33
N PRO A 311 8.44 -8.42 -4.24
CA PRO A 311 9.53 -7.92 -5.07
C PRO A 311 9.17 -8.00 -6.56
N ALA A 312 9.65 -7.02 -7.34
CA ALA A 312 9.39 -6.87 -8.79
C ALA A 312 7.91 -6.66 -9.20
N LEU A 313 6.97 -6.54 -8.25
CA LEU A 313 5.60 -6.11 -8.56
C LEU A 313 5.61 -4.73 -9.25
N PHE A 314 6.39 -3.78 -8.73
CA PHE A 314 6.67 -2.48 -9.33
C PHE A 314 8.19 -2.22 -9.43
N GLN A 315 8.62 -1.55 -10.48
CA GLN A 315 10.01 -1.12 -10.73
C GLN A 315 10.29 0.29 -10.19
N GLY A 316 9.29 0.96 -9.61
CA GLY A 316 9.42 2.27 -8.97
C GLY A 316 8.07 2.75 -8.44
N ILE A 317 8.09 3.61 -7.42
CA ILE A 317 6.88 4.22 -6.87
C ILE A 317 6.99 5.74 -6.78
N LEU A 318 5.90 6.43 -7.16
CA LEU A 318 5.71 7.86 -6.89
C LEU A 318 4.56 8.00 -5.88
N ILE A 319 4.91 8.39 -4.67
CA ILE A 319 3.95 8.50 -3.57
C ILE A 319 3.79 9.95 -3.13
N ALA A 320 2.60 10.29 -2.64
CA ALA A 320 2.31 11.60 -2.08
C ALA A 320 1.53 11.54 -0.76
N CYS A 321 1.53 12.63 0.01
CA CYS A 321 0.73 12.75 1.25
C CYS A 321 0.97 11.57 2.19
N THR A 322 2.23 11.21 2.35
CA THR A 322 2.66 9.86 2.64
C THR A 322 2.26 9.44 4.05
N PHE A 323 1.72 8.24 4.15
CA PHE A 323 1.73 7.42 5.36
C PHE A 323 2.59 6.16 5.11
N PRO A 324 3.38 5.71 6.11
CA PRO A 324 4.14 4.47 5.97
C PRO A 324 3.22 3.24 5.93
N ASP A 325 2.16 3.23 6.75
CA ASP A 325 1.17 2.15 6.82
C ASP A 325 -0.08 2.60 7.63
N PRO A 326 -1.20 1.85 7.57
CA PRO A 326 -2.39 2.13 8.37
C PRO A 326 -2.19 2.07 9.89
N LEU A 327 -1.27 1.23 10.38
CA LEU A 327 -1.01 1.05 11.81
C LEU A 327 -0.38 2.29 12.43
N GLY A 328 0.54 2.97 11.74
CA GLY A 328 1.15 4.21 12.20
C GLY A 328 0.11 5.30 12.42
N ILE A 329 -0.92 5.34 11.57
CA ILE A 329 -2.06 6.26 11.74
C ILE A 329 -2.95 5.82 12.91
N ALA A 330 -3.27 4.52 12.99
CA ALA A 330 -4.09 3.97 14.08
C ALA A 330 -3.46 4.21 15.45
N PHE A 331 -2.14 4.04 15.57
CA PHE A 331 -1.42 4.09 16.85
C PHE A 331 -1.19 5.52 17.30
N SER A 332 -0.74 6.39 16.39
CA SER A 332 -0.63 7.83 16.69
C SER A 332 -1.99 8.41 17.05
N GLY A 333 -3.07 7.99 16.36
CA GLY A 333 -4.44 8.34 16.73
C GLY A 333 -4.86 7.80 18.09
N SER A 334 -4.55 6.54 18.41
CA SER A 334 -4.89 5.93 19.71
C SER A 334 -4.19 6.62 20.88
N ASP A 335 -2.90 6.96 20.73
CA ASP A 335 -2.15 7.75 21.71
C ASP A 335 -2.70 9.17 21.84
N GLY A 336 -3.01 9.82 20.71
CA GLY A 336 -3.63 11.13 20.68
C GLY A 336 -4.98 11.16 21.38
N HIS A 337 -5.79 10.12 21.18
CA HIS A 337 -7.12 9.98 21.77
C HIS A 337 -7.08 9.72 23.27
N LEU A 338 -6.10 8.92 23.76
CA LEU A 338 -5.84 8.77 25.21
C LEU A 338 -5.49 10.12 25.84
N LEU A 339 -4.60 10.88 25.21
CA LEU A 339 -4.26 12.22 25.69
C LEU A 339 -5.50 13.12 25.71
N THR A 340 -6.34 13.06 24.67
CA THR A 340 -7.53 13.91 24.59
C THR A 340 -8.48 13.59 25.73
N HIS A 341 -8.75 12.31 25.98
CA HIS A 341 -9.56 11.88 27.11
C HIS A 341 -8.96 12.36 28.44
N TYR A 342 -7.65 12.20 28.63
CA TYR A 342 -6.99 12.66 29.84
C TYR A 342 -7.20 14.17 30.07
N PHE A 343 -6.94 14.99 29.05
CA PHE A 343 -7.01 16.46 29.18
C PHE A 343 -8.43 17.03 29.17
N THR A 344 -9.45 16.26 28.80
CA THR A 344 -10.84 16.75 28.73
C THR A 344 -11.74 16.14 29.81
N VAL A 345 -11.43 14.94 30.28
CA VAL A 345 -12.25 14.19 31.25
C VAL A 345 -11.47 13.94 32.54
N THR A 346 -10.27 13.40 32.47
CA THR A 346 -9.51 12.96 33.67
C THR A 346 -8.91 14.12 34.45
N ASP A 347 -8.35 15.12 33.77
CA ASP A 347 -7.66 16.28 34.36
C ASP A 347 -7.85 17.56 33.53
N PRO A 348 -9.09 18.08 33.43
CA PRO A 348 -9.43 19.20 32.54
C PRO A 348 -8.84 20.57 32.95
N ALA A 349 -8.39 20.71 34.18
CA ALA A 349 -7.84 21.96 34.70
C ALA A 349 -6.34 21.89 35.01
N GLY A 350 -5.72 20.72 34.86
CA GLY A 350 -4.34 20.48 35.29
C GLY A 350 -3.27 21.01 34.34
N PHE A 351 -3.62 21.34 33.09
CA PHE A 351 -2.67 21.73 32.04
C PHE A 351 -3.19 22.91 31.22
N THR A 352 -2.31 23.86 30.89
CA THR A 352 -2.63 24.92 29.91
C THR A 352 -2.63 24.36 28.48
N ASP A 353 -3.30 25.04 27.56
CA ASP A 353 -3.30 24.67 26.13
C ASP A 353 -1.88 24.49 25.56
N SER A 354 -0.96 25.41 25.87
CA SER A 354 0.43 25.30 25.43
C SER A 354 1.14 24.07 25.99
N GLN A 355 0.81 23.65 27.21
CA GLN A 355 1.34 22.43 27.82
C GLN A 355 0.76 21.18 27.17
N GLN A 356 -0.54 21.16 26.89
CA GLN A 356 -1.20 20.04 26.19
C GLN A 356 -0.59 19.85 24.79
N VAL A 357 -0.43 20.92 24.02
CA VAL A 357 0.24 20.90 22.71
C VAL A 357 1.66 20.35 22.84
N ALA A 358 2.44 20.82 23.82
CA ALA A 358 3.80 20.34 24.04
C ALA A 358 3.88 18.85 24.39
N VAL A 359 2.91 18.33 25.16
CA VAL A 359 2.81 16.90 25.47
C VAL A 359 2.43 16.08 24.23
N SER A 360 1.51 16.59 23.41
CA SER A 360 1.04 15.91 22.20
C SER A 360 2.10 15.81 21.11
N GLY A 361 3.01 16.80 21.02
CA GLY A 361 4.04 16.89 19.98
C GLY A 361 3.56 17.49 18.66
N TYR A 362 2.25 17.58 18.44
CA TYR A 362 1.66 18.20 17.26
C TYR A 362 1.81 19.73 17.27
N LYS A 363 1.59 20.36 16.11
CA LYS A 363 1.67 21.82 15.94
C LYS A 363 0.70 22.59 16.84
N GLY A 364 -0.49 22.03 17.05
CA GLY A 364 -1.57 22.63 17.84
C GLY A 364 -2.73 21.67 18.08
N HIS A 365 -3.76 22.12 18.80
CA HIS A 365 -4.92 21.28 19.15
C HIS A 365 -5.66 20.73 17.94
N GLN A 366 -5.87 21.53 16.89
CA GLN A 366 -6.56 21.05 15.69
C GLN A 366 -5.83 19.84 15.08
N ALA A 367 -4.51 19.96 14.87
CA ALA A 367 -3.70 18.87 14.34
C ALA A 367 -3.74 17.63 15.24
N TRP A 368 -3.63 17.83 16.56
CA TRP A 368 -3.71 16.73 17.50
C TRP A 368 -5.08 16.05 17.50
N TYR A 369 -6.19 16.80 17.51
CA TYR A 369 -7.54 16.22 17.50
C TYR A 369 -7.86 15.52 16.19
N ASP A 370 -7.41 16.04 15.05
CA ASP A 370 -7.58 15.37 13.77
C ASP A 370 -6.83 14.03 13.72
N ALA A 371 -5.62 13.97 14.27
CA ALA A 371 -4.91 12.71 14.49
C ALA A 371 -5.64 11.80 15.48
N ALA A 372 -6.08 12.31 16.62
CA ALA A 372 -6.81 11.55 17.64
C ALA A 372 -8.08 10.91 17.05
N ASN A 373 -8.81 11.63 16.21
CA ASN A 373 -9.99 11.14 15.48
C ASN A 373 -9.68 9.96 14.56
N GLN A 374 -8.42 9.77 14.14
CA GLN A 374 -8.04 8.60 13.37
C GLN A 374 -8.07 7.30 14.18
N SER A 375 -8.21 7.34 15.51
CA SER A 375 -8.46 6.15 16.34
C SER A 375 -9.84 5.52 16.10
N GLY A 376 -10.77 6.20 15.42
CA GLY A 376 -12.07 5.60 15.05
C GLY A 376 -11.94 4.29 14.24
N ARG A 377 -10.80 4.07 13.58
CA ARG A 377 -10.47 2.83 12.85
C ARG A 377 -10.09 1.64 13.75
N THR A 378 -9.99 1.84 15.06
CA THR A 378 -9.69 0.79 16.05
C THR A 378 -10.88 0.48 16.96
N ASP A 379 -11.92 1.33 16.94
CA ASP A 379 -13.11 1.20 17.77
C ASP A 379 -14.24 0.48 17.02
N PRO A 380 -14.65 -0.72 17.46
CA PRO A 380 -15.70 -1.47 16.78
C PRO A 380 -17.11 -1.06 17.20
N VAL A 381 -17.28 -0.24 18.25
CA VAL A 381 -18.56 -0.02 18.91
C VAL A 381 -19.27 1.19 18.30
N PRO A 382 -20.51 1.05 17.80
CA PRO A 382 -21.21 2.16 17.17
C PRO A 382 -21.69 3.22 18.18
N GLY A 383 -21.84 4.46 17.70
CA GLY A 383 -22.57 5.51 18.42
C GLY A 383 -21.85 6.11 19.63
N ARG A 384 -20.52 5.99 19.72
CA ARG A 384 -19.77 6.64 20.79
C ARG A 384 -19.73 8.15 20.58
N VAL A 385 -19.93 8.89 21.67
CA VAL A 385 -19.70 10.33 21.74
C VAL A 385 -18.43 10.55 22.54
N ASP A 386 -17.43 11.17 21.90
CA ASP A 386 -16.13 11.48 22.49
C ASP A 386 -15.67 12.86 21.98
N VAL A 387 -14.35 13.08 21.78
CA VAL A 387 -13.77 14.28 21.18
C VAL A 387 -14.54 14.73 19.93
N ALA A 388 -14.63 16.05 19.75
CA ALA A 388 -15.34 16.63 18.61
C ALA A 388 -14.86 16.04 17.28
N GLY A 389 -15.81 15.56 16.48
CA GLY A 389 -15.55 14.92 15.18
C GLY A 389 -15.20 13.44 15.24
N TYR A 390 -15.17 12.82 16.43
CA TYR A 390 -14.93 11.38 16.58
C TYR A 390 -16.06 10.56 15.95
N VAL A 391 -15.68 9.54 15.18
CA VAL A 391 -16.61 8.58 14.59
C VAL A 391 -16.11 7.18 14.92
N SER A 392 -16.83 6.47 15.77
CA SER A 392 -16.58 5.07 16.07
C SER A 392 -17.28 4.13 15.08
N ALA A 393 -16.82 2.89 15.00
CA ALA A 393 -17.38 1.85 14.13
C ALA A 393 -17.64 2.37 12.69
N VAL A 394 -16.59 2.89 12.05
CA VAL A 394 -16.74 3.52 10.74
C VAL A 394 -17.06 2.45 9.69
N TRP A 395 -18.30 2.42 9.23
CA TRP A 395 -18.78 1.46 8.23
C TRP A 395 -19.06 2.13 6.89
N ASN A 396 -18.68 1.47 5.79
CA ASN A 396 -19.31 1.72 4.51
C ASN A 396 -20.82 1.41 4.61
N SER A 397 -21.66 2.27 4.02
CA SER A 397 -23.13 2.10 4.03
C SER A 397 -23.58 0.82 3.32
N ALA A 398 -22.77 0.28 2.41
CA ALA A 398 -23.04 -0.97 1.71
C ALA A 398 -23.06 -2.19 2.65
N VAL A 399 -22.36 -2.16 3.79
CA VAL A 399 -22.39 -3.26 4.76
C VAL A 399 -23.72 -3.24 5.52
N PRO A 400 -24.59 -4.26 5.42
CA PRO A 400 -25.88 -4.26 6.09
C PRO A 400 -25.76 -4.18 7.62
N VAL A 401 -26.63 -3.39 8.26
CA VAL A 401 -26.62 -3.19 9.73
C VAL A 401 -26.70 -4.52 10.49
N ALA A 402 -27.46 -5.50 9.99
CA ALA A 402 -27.61 -6.81 10.62
C ALA A 402 -26.30 -7.63 10.69
N LEU A 403 -25.28 -7.30 9.90
CA LEU A 403 -23.98 -7.98 9.91
C LEU A 403 -22.97 -7.28 10.82
N ARG A 404 -23.24 -6.04 11.25
CA ARG A 404 -22.30 -5.20 11.99
C ARG A 404 -22.28 -5.58 13.46
N TYR A 405 -21.09 -5.60 14.04
CA TYR A 405 -20.90 -5.81 15.47
C TYR A 405 -21.63 -4.76 16.29
N ASP A 406 -22.29 -5.22 17.36
CA ASP A 406 -22.80 -4.40 18.43
C ASP A 406 -22.68 -5.20 19.74
N PRO A 407 -22.05 -4.64 20.79
CA PRO A 407 -21.75 -5.40 22.01
C PRO A 407 -23.01 -5.86 22.77
N ILE A 408 -24.19 -5.31 22.45
CA ILE A 408 -25.46 -5.63 23.08
C ILE A 408 -26.32 -6.50 22.17
N THR A 409 -26.51 -6.07 20.92
CA THR A 409 -27.51 -6.61 20.00
C THR A 409 -26.95 -7.58 18.97
N ASN A 410 -25.64 -7.55 18.69
CA ASN A 410 -24.99 -8.44 17.71
C ASN A 410 -23.52 -8.72 18.05
N ARG A 411 -23.28 -9.50 19.12
CA ARG A 411 -21.93 -9.77 19.65
C ARG A 411 -21.04 -10.61 18.73
N GLY A 412 -21.61 -11.30 17.76
CA GLY A 412 -20.87 -12.10 16.76
C GLY A 412 -20.73 -11.41 15.41
N GLY A 413 -21.17 -10.14 15.29
CA GLY A 413 -21.08 -9.39 14.05
C GLY A 413 -19.65 -9.04 13.65
N ALA A 414 -19.48 -8.66 12.38
CA ALA A 414 -18.21 -8.19 11.83
C ALA A 414 -17.78 -6.88 12.50
N ARG A 415 -16.47 -6.66 12.69
CA ARG A 415 -15.93 -5.50 13.39
C ARG A 415 -15.15 -4.61 12.41
N PRO A 416 -15.44 -3.30 12.29
CA PRO A 416 -14.84 -2.43 11.29
C PRO A 416 -13.50 -1.86 11.77
N THR A 417 -12.57 -2.72 12.20
CA THR A 417 -11.28 -2.28 12.73
C THR A 417 -10.13 -2.71 11.84
N VAL A 418 -9.06 -1.91 11.83
CA VAL A 418 -7.79 -2.27 11.17
C VAL A 418 -7.18 -3.58 11.69
N TYR A 419 -7.64 -4.09 12.84
CA TYR A 419 -7.22 -5.38 13.38
C TYR A 419 -8.06 -6.53 12.82
N ASP A 420 -9.39 -6.39 12.83
CA ASP A 420 -10.31 -7.48 12.46
C ASP A 420 -10.27 -7.82 10.97
N ILE A 421 -10.00 -6.82 10.12
CA ILE A 421 -9.75 -7.01 8.67
C ILE A 421 -8.36 -7.63 8.39
N GLY A 422 -7.49 -7.62 9.39
CA GLY A 422 -6.17 -8.22 9.37
C GLY A 422 -6.08 -9.56 10.11
N HIS A 423 -7.20 -10.18 10.50
CA HIS A 423 -7.18 -11.32 11.42
C HIS A 423 -6.41 -12.54 10.89
N ASN A 424 -6.36 -12.76 9.57
CA ASN A 424 -5.54 -13.81 8.97
C ASN A 424 -4.06 -13.67 9.34
N MET A 425 -3.58 -12.43 9.49
CA MET A 425 -2.20 -12.11 9.82
C MET A 425 -2.03 -11.96 11.33
N TYR A 426 -2.93 -11.25 12.01
CA TYR A 426 -2.80 -11.03 13.45
C TYR A 426 -3.10 -12.27 14.27
N GLY A 427 -3.87 -13.22 13.75
CA GLY A 427 -4.46 -14.32 14.52
C GLY A 427 -5.71 -13.87 15.28
N VAL A 428 -6.40 -14.84 15.86
CA VAL A 428 -7.67 -14.63 16.56
C VAL A 428 -7.58 -15.01 18.02
N ASN A 429 -8.29 -14.29 18.88
CA ASN A 429 -8.47 -14.68 20.26
C ASN A 429 -9.48 -15.86 20.32
N PRO A 430 -9.11 -17.05 20.83
CA PRO A 430 -9.98 -18.22 20.80
C PRO A 430 -11.21 -18.09 21.72
N THR A 431 -11.21 -17.15 22.67
CA THR A 431 -12.34 -16.91 23.57
C THR A 431 -13.39 -15.99 22.94
N THR A 432 -12.96 -14.95 22.21
CA THR A 432 -13.88 -13.95 21.65
C THR A 432 -14.11 -14.10 20.15
N GLY A 433 -13.22 -14.76 19.42
CA GLY A 433 -13.21 -14.83 17.96
C GLY A 433 -12.70 -13.57 17.26
N PHE A 434 -12.27 -12.55 18.01
CA PHE A 434 -11.80 -11.27 17.46
C PHE A 434 -10.30 -11.29 17.15
N ALA A 435 -9.84 -10.36 16.31
CA ALA A 435 -8.42 -10.24 16.02
C ALA A 435 -7.58 -9.94 17.28
N LEU A 436 -6.38 -10.54 17.32
CA LEU A 436 -5.33 -10.13 18.23
C LEU A 436 -4.81 -8.73 17.83
N ARG A 437 -4.34 -7.95 18.80
CA ARG A 437 -3.99 -6.54 18.57
C ARG A 437 -2.51 -6.28 18.88
N PRO A 438 -1.78 -5.59 17.99
CA PRO A 438 -0.38 -5.24 18.24
C PRO A 438 -0.19 -3.93 19.05
N PHE A 439 -1.26 -3.24 19.44
CA PHE A 439 -1.15 -1.97 20.18
C PHE A 439 -0.67 -2.19 21.62
N ASP A 440 0.37 -1.46 22.00
CA ASP A 440 0.97 -1.49 23.34
C ASP A 440 1.31 -0.08 23.79
N ASN A 441 1.01 0.25 25.04
CA ASN A 441 1.46 1.50 25.67
C ASN A 441 2.09 1.30 27.06
N VAL A 442 2.54 0.09 27.39
CA VAL A 442 3.27 -0.20 28.62
C VAL A 442 4.66 0.44 28.55
N GLY A 443 5.07 1.11 29.63
CA GLY A 443 6.37 1.78 29.71
C GLY A 443 6.50 3.08 28.91
N VAL A 444 5.49 3.47 28.11
CA VAL A 444 5.48 4.73 27.36
C VAL A 444 5.29 5.91 28.33
N GLN A 445 6.23 6.85 28.29
CA GLN A 445 6.27 8.02 29.18
C GLN A 445 5.69 9.26 28.49
N TYR A 446 4.37 9.39 28.43
CA TYR A 446 3.71 10.52 27.77
C TYR A 446 4.16 11.85 28.40
N GLY A 447 4.55 12.81 27.56
CA GLY A 447 5.00 14.13 27.99
C GLY A 447 6.45 14.22 28.48
N LEU A 448 7.27 13.17 28.37
CA LEU A 448 8.68 13.18 28.83
C LEU A 448 9.50 14.34 28.23
N GLY A 449 9.39 14.57 26.92
CA GLY A 449 10.05 15.69 26.26
C GLY A 449 9.58 17.06 26.77
N ALA A 450 8.29 17.20 27.09
CA ALA A 450 7.74 18.43 27.67
C ALA A 450 8.22 18.64 29.12
N LEU A 451 8.38 17.56 29.89
CA LEU A 451 8.96 17.59 31.24
C LEU A 451 10.43 18.04 31.19
N ASN A 452 11.23 17.42 30.33
CA ASN A 452 12.65 17.73 30.20
C ASN A 452 12.90 19.14 29.67
N ALA A 453 11.95 19.69 28.89
CA ALA A 453 11.96 21.08 28.47
C ALA A 453 11.49 22.08 29.55
N GLY A 454 11.08 21.61 30.73
CA GLY A 454 10.54 22.44 31.81
C GLY A 454 9.15 23.05 31.51
N ILE A 455 8.44 22.53 30.51
CA ILE A 455 7.13 23.04 30.10
C ILE A 455 6.02 22.53 31.04
N ILE A 456 6.16 21.27 31.49
CA ILE A 456 5.28 20.68 32.51
C ILE A 456 6.08 20.35 33.77
N THR A 457 5.40 20.34 34.91
CA THR A 457 5.99 19.98 36.21
C THR A 457 6.14 18.46 36.38
N THR A 458 6.97 18.04 37.32
CA THR A 458 7.08 16.64 37.76
C THR A 458 5.74 16.07 38.21
N THR A 459 4.95 16.85 38.96
CA THR A 459 3.61 16.46 39.41
C THR A 459 2.65 16.25 38.25
N GLN A 460 2.63 17.17 37.27
CA GLN A 460 1.83 17.01 36.04
C GLN A 460 2.22 15.74 35.28
N PHE A 461 3.52 15.50 35.09
CA PHE A 461 4.02 14.32 34.40
C PHE A 461 3.64 13.00 35.09
N LEU A 462 3.74 12.95 36.43
CA LEU A 462 3.35 11.77 37.21
C LEU A 462 1.84 11.54 37.17
N ASN A 463 1.03 12.59 37.33
CA ASN A 463 -0.43 12.48 37.26
C ASN A 463 -0.91 11.99 35.89
N LEU A 464 -0.30 12.50 34.81
CA LEU A 464 -0.56 12.03 33.45
C LEU A 464 -0.28 10.54 33.33
N ASN A 465 0.94 10.10 33.64
CA ASN A 465 1.34 8.72 33.40
C ASN A 465 0.69 7.70 34.34
N GLU A 466 0.26 8.12 35.53
CA GLU A 466 -0.50 7.31 36.51
C GLU A 466 -1.94 7.08 36.06
N LYS A 467 -2.56 8.02 35.32
CA LYS A 467 -4.00 8.01 35.04
C LYS A 467 -4.38 7.94 33.56
N ILE A 468 -3.41 7.93 32.64
CA ILE A 468 -3.65 7.88 31.19
C ILE A 468 -4.34 6.58 30.74
N GLY A 469 -4.05 5.45 31.41
CA GLY A 469 -4.67 4.16 31.14
C GLY A 469 -4.44 3.61 29.74
N GLY A 470 -5.46 2.93 29.21
CA GLY A 470 -5.43 2.25 27.92
C GLY A 470 -6.85 1.88 27.43
N TYR A 471 -6.92 0.90 26.54
CA TYR A 471 -8.16 0.44 25.91
C TYR A 471 -8.39 -1.06 26.11
N ASP A 472 -9.63 -1.46 26.40
CA ASP A 472 -10.05 -2.86 26.29
C ASP A 472 -10.28 -3.27 24.81
N GLN A 473 -10.76 -4.50 24.56
CA GLN A 473 -11.01 -5.01 23.21
C GLN A 473 -12.08 -4.22 22.42
N ASP A 474 -13.03 -3.60 23.11
CA ASP A 474 -14.10 -2.79 22.52
C ASP A 474 -13.75 -1.29 22.49
N ALA A 475 -12.46 -0.96 22.69
CA ALA A 475 -11.96 0.41 22.75
C ALA A 475 -12.55 1.26 23.91
N ASN A 476 -13.08 0.64 24.97
CA ASN A 476 -13.42 1.40 26.18
C ASN A 476 -12.13 1.83 26.89
N TYR A 477 -12.12 3.06 27.42
CA TYR A 477 -11.07 3.50 28.33
C TYR A 477 -11.04 2.62 29.59
N ILE A 478 -9.86 2.14 29.93
CA ILE A 478 -9.59 1.36 31.13
C ILE A 478 -8.39 1.94 31.88
N ALA A 479 -8.36 1.75 33.20
CA ALA A 479 -7.27 2.25 34.03
C ALA A 479 -5.91 1.60 33.70
N ASN A 480 -5.92 0.35 33.21
CA ASN A 480 -4.71 -0.37 32.87
C ASN A 480 -4.21 -0.01 31.47
N ARG A 481 -2.89 0.04 31.31
CA ARG A 481 -2.23 0.15 29.99
C ARG A 481 -2.49 -1.11 29.15
N VAL A 482 -2.46 -0.95 27.83
CA VAL A 482 -2.65 -2.04 26.87
C VAL A 482 -1.33 -2.78 26.68
N VAL A 483 -1.39 -4.11 26.82
CA VAL A 483 -0.31 -5.02 26.46
C VAL A 483 -0.56 -5.55 25.05
N GLY A 484 0.32 -5.22 24.11
CA GLY A 484 0.22 -5.70 22.74
C GLY A 484 0.57 -7.19 22.62
N ASP A 485 -0.15 -7.92 21.77
CA ASP A 485 0.08 -9.35 21.56
C ASP A 485 1.41 -9.59 20.83
N PRO A 486 2.38 -10.31 21.43
CA PRO A 486 3.70 -10.49 20.82
C PRO A 486 3.68 -11.26 19.49
N GLY A 487 2.69 -12.13 19.26
CA GLY A 487 2.52 -12.87 18.02
C GLY A 487 1.94 -11.98 16.92
N ALA A 488 0.92 -11.18 17.24
CA ALA A 488 0.35 -10.19 16.33
C ALA A 488 1.38 -9.12 15.94
N ILE A 489 2.24 -8.68 16.88
CA ILE A 489 3.34 -7.73 16.60
C ILE A 489 4.31 -8.32 15.59
N LYS A 490 4.78 -9.55 15.82
CA LYS A 490 5.69 -10.24 14.89
C LYS A 490 5.07 -10.36 13.50
N ARG A 491 3.82 -10.82 13.43
CA ARG A 491 3.12 -11.02 12.16
C ARG A 491 2.73 -9.73 11.46
N ALA A 492 2.48 -8.63 12.17
CA ALA A 492 2.29 -7.31 11.59
C ALA A 492 3.47 -6.92 10.68
N GLN A 493 4.69 -7.24 11.11
CA GLN A 493 5.92 -6.96 10.38
C GLN A 493 6.18 -8.00 9.29
N GLN A 494 6.10 -9.29 9.61
CA GLN A 494 6.32 -10.35 8.62
C GLN A 494 5.34 -10.26 7.44
N SER A 495 4.11 -9.83 7.71
CA SER A 495 3.09 -9.55 6.69
C SER A 495 3.21 -8.16 6.05
N GLY A 496 4.16 -7.32 6.40
CA GLY A 496 4.21 -5.96 5.87
C GLY A 496 2.97 -5.10 6.15
N LEU A 497 2.04 -5.51 7.03
CA LEU A 497 0.96 -4.65 7.54
C LEU A 497 1.51 -3.46 8.32
N GLN A 498 2.68 -3.63 8.93
CA GLN A 498 3.60 -2.54 9.23
C GLN A 498 4.70 -2.53 8.17
N LEU A 499 4.92 -1.38 7.53
CA LEU A 499 5.97 -1.24 6.51
C LEU A 499 7.36 -1.51 7.12
N GLY A 500 8.09 -2.47 6.55
CA GLY A 500 9.45 -2.82 6.97
C GLY A 500 10.51 -2.02 6.23
N GLY A 501 10.38 -1.91 4.91
CA GLY A 501 11.35 -1.28 4.01
C GLY A 501 12.54 -2.18 3.65
N ASN A 502 12.54 -3.44 4.10
CA ASN A 502 13.60 -4.41 3.90
C ASN A 502 13.33 -5.41 2.75
N GLY A 503 12.19 -5.30 2.07
CA GLY A 503 11.83 -6.15 0.93
C GLY A 503 12.08 -5.45 -0.40
N GLY A 504 11.14 -5.51 -1.34
CA GLY A 504 11.33 -4.96 -2.70
C GLY A 504 11.55 -3.44 -2.73
N LEU A 505 11.07 -2.71 -1.71
CA LEU A 505 11.26 -1.27 -1.58
C LEU A 505 12.74 -0.86 -1.47
N ALA A 506 13.62 -1.76 -1.02
CA ALA A 506 15.06 -1.52 -0.89
C ALA A 506 15.78 -1.39 -2.25
N SER A 507 15.14 -1.80 -3.34
CA SER A 507 15.78 -2.02 -4.65
C SER A 507 15.14 -1.24 -5.80
N ILE A 508 14.23 -0.29 -5.51
CA ILE A 508 13.52 0.50 -6.53
C ILE A 508 13.59 2.00 -6.25
N PRO A 509 13.43 2.88 -7.26
CA PRO A 509 13.20 4.30 -7.06
C PRO A 509 11.97 4.56 -6.17
N VAL A 510 12.17 5.29 -5.06
CA VAL A 510 11.10 5.80 -4.20
C VAL A 510 11.08 7.31 -4.30
N PHE A 511 10.07 7.84 -4.98
CA PHE A 511 9.88 9.29 -5.16
C PHE A 511 8.72 9.77 -4.29
N ASP A 512 9.05 10.39 -3.16
CA ASP A 512 8.09 10.84 -2.16
C ASP A 512 7.90 12.36 -2.26
N ILE A 513 6.66 12.80 -2.46
CA ILE A 513 6.31 14.22 -2.51
C ILE A 513 5.30 14.57 -1.44
N SER A 514 5.39 15.74 -0.79
CA SER A 514 4.32 16.15 0.14
C SER A 514 2.95 16.22 -0.55
N GLY A 515 2.92 16.52 -1.85
CA GLY A 515 1.71 16.93 -2.55
C GLY A 515 1.32 18.33 -2.10
N ILE A 516 0.62 18.43 -0.96
CA ILE A 516 0.29 19.67 -0.25
C ILE A 516 0.86 19.58 1.16
N TYR A 517 1.70 20.55 1.55
CA TYR A 517 2.15 20.67 2.93
C TYR A 517 1.00 21.09 3.86
N ASN A 518 0.82 20.34 4.96
CA ASN A 518 -0.14 20.65 6.00
C ASN A 518 0.29 20.01 7.34
N ASP A 519 0.64 20.85 8.32
CA ASP A 519 0.84 20.45 9.72
C ASP A 519 -0.18 21.10 10.66
N ASP A 520 -1.20 21.75 10.10
CA ASP A 520 -2.22 22.50 10.84
C ASP A 520 -3.47 21.66 11.16
N ALA A 521 -3.88 20.77 10.25
CA ALA A 521 -5.13 20.00 10.34
C ALA A 521 -5.11 18.75 9.45
N GLY A 522 -6.15 17.91 9.50
CA GLY A 522 -6.43 16.88 8.50
C GLY A 522 -5.45 15.70 8.45
N TYR A 523 -4.68 15.47 9.51
CA TYR A 523 -3.84 14.28 9.80
C TYR A 523 -2.74 13.88 8.79
N HIS A 524 -2.54 14.61 7.69
CA HIS A 524 -1.48 14.35 6.68
C HIS A 524 -0.17 15.09 7.01
N TYR A 525 0.45 14.71 8.12
CA TYR A 525 1.60 15.43 8.68
C TYR A 525 2.95 15.00 8.10
N GLN A 526 3.89 15.94 8.08
CA GLN A 526 5.21 15.70 7.47
C GLN A 526 6.00 14.58 8.17
N TRP A 527 5.78 14.33 9.46
CA TRP A 527 6.51 13.27 10.17
C TRP A 527 6.32 11.88 9.56
N HIS A 528 5.21 11.61 8.87
CA HIS A 528 4.98 10.32 8.22
C HIS A 528 5.93 10.06 7.05
N HIS A 529 6.25 11.10 6.26
CA HIS A 529 7.26 11.03 5.20
C HIS A 529 8.64 10.65 5.78
N PHE A 530 9.03 11.33 6.86
CA PHE A 530 10.28 11.01 7.55
C PHE A 530 10.25 9.64 8.21
N ALA A 531 9.13 9.20 8.78
CA ALA A 531 8.99 7.88 9.37
C ALA A 531 9.22 6.77 8.35
N MET A 532 8.66 6.90 7.14
CA MET A 532 8.92 5.95 6.05
C MET A 532 10.41 5.92 5.67
N ARG A 533 11.02 7.09 5.48
CA ARG A 533 12.46 7.19 5.17
C ARG A 533 13.34 6.59 6.26
N GLU A 534 13.04 6.84 7.53
CA GLU A 534 13.79 6.29 8.67
C GLU A 534 13.67 4.77 8.74
N ARG A 535 12.50 4.19 8.46
CA ARG A 535 12.34 2.72 8.38
C ARG A 535 13.21 2.12 7.29
N MET A 536 13.21 2.74 6.11
CA MET A 536 14.12 2.34 5.04
C MET A 536 15.57 2.46 5.50
N ALA A 537 15.99 3.59 6.08
CA ALA A 537 17.35 3.77 6.58
C ALA A 537 17.76 2.69 7.60
N GLN A 538 16.87 2.34 8.54
CA GLN A 538 17.11 1.30 9.54
C GLN A 538 17.24 -0.09 8.91
N ALA A 539 16.37 -0.43 7.97
CA ALA A 539 16.39 -1.72 7.26
C ALA A 539 17.63 -1.87 6.36
N ASN A 540 18.05 -0.76 5.75
CA ASN A 540 18.91 -0.78 4.58
C ASN A 540 20.30 -0.17 4.84
N GLY A 541 20.49 0.52 5.96
CA GLY A 541 21.72 1.27 6.29
C GLY A 541 21.88 2.60 5.55
N ASN A 542 21.03 2.91 4.56
CA ASN A 542 20.96 4.19 3.86
C ASN A 542 19.63 4.33 3.11
N THR A 543 19.39 5.51 2.54
CA THR A 543 18.20 5.86 1.74
C THR A 543 18.60 6.31 0.33
N GLY A 544 19.66 5.73 -0.25
CA GLY A 544 20.17 6.13 -1.56
C GLY A 544 19.11 6.08 -2.66
N ASN A 545 18.16 5.15 -2.55
CA ASN A 545 17.04 4.95 -3.46
C ASN A 545 15.76 5.74 -3.11
N HIS A 546 15.82 6.69 -2.18
CA HIS A 546 14.69 7.56 -1.83
C HIS A 546 14.98 9.03 -2.18
N VAL A 547 14.00 9.73 -2.72
CA VAL A 547 13.99 11.19 -2.91
C VAL A 547 12.77 11.76 -2.22
N MET A 548 12.92 12.91 -1.55
CA MET A 548 11.82 13.59 -0.87
C MET A 548 11.75 15.04 -1.33
N TRP A 549 10.63 15.42 -1.94
CA TRP A 549 10.30 16.80 -2.30
C TRP A 549 9.17 17.34 -1.44
N ARG A 550 9.45 18.43 -0.71
CA ARG A 550 8.41 19.16 0.04
C ARG A 550 7.89 20.37 -0.74
N GLY A 551 6.63 20.74 -0.53
CA GLY A 551 6.02 21.86 -1.25
C GLY A 551 4.55 22.08 -0.93
N ASN A 552 4.03 23.25 -1.30
CA ASN A 552 2.62 23.59 -1.14
C ASN A 552 2.05 24.33 -2.39
N PRO A 553 1.76 23.63 -3.50
CA PRO A 553 2.02 22.21 -3.73
C PRO A 553 3.39 21.92 -4.37
N VAL A 554 3.79 20.65 -4.40
CA VAL A 554 4.90 20.16 -5.25
C VAL A 554 4.42 20.06 -6.71
N PRO A 555 5.10 20.66 -7.70
CA PRO A 555 4.76 20.50 -9.12
C PRO A 555 4.84 19.03 -9.57
N PHE A 556 3.70 18.45 -9.94
CA PHE A 556 3.60 17.02 -10.27
C PHE A 556 4.31 16.65 -11.58
N ALA A 557 4.23 17.48 -12.62
CA ALA A 557 4.87 17.15 -13.91
C ALA A 557 6.41 17.03 -13.81
N PRO A 558 7.14 17.97 -13.15
CA PRO A 558 8.56 17.79 -12.85
C PRO A 558 8.88 16.58 -11.97
N ALA A 559 8.02 16.26 -11.00
CA ALA A 559 8.19 15.08 -10.15
C ALA A 559 8.07 13.79 -10.98
N TRP A 560 7.03 13.68 -11.79
CA TRP A 560 6.81 12.56 -12.70
C TRP A 560 7.96 12.38 -13.68
N SER A 561 8.41 13.44 -14.35
CA SER A 561 9.51 13.34 -15.31
C SER A 561 10.81 12.87 -14.65
N THR A 562 11.11 13.38 -13.45
CA THR A 562 12.33 13.00 -12.71
C THR A 562 12.26 11.56 -12.24
N PHE A 563 11.10 11.14 -11.71
CA PHE A 563 10.82 9.76 -11.30
C PHE A 563 10.98 8.79 -12.46
N ILE A 564 10.33 9.05 -13.60
CA ILE A 564 10.39 8.17 -14.77
C ILE A 564 11.79 8.09 -15.36
N SER A 565 12.53 9.20 -15.45
CA SER A 565 13.93 9.15 -15.89
C SER A 565 14.80 8.26 -15.00
N TRP A 566 14.52 8.19 -13.70
CA TRP A 566 15.22 7.28 -12.79
C TRP A 566 14.85 5.82 -13.04
N VAL A 567 13.55 5.51 -13.15
CA VAL A 567 13.08 4.15 -13.47
C VAL A 567 13.65 3.66 -14.80
N GLU A 568 13.64 4.52 -15.82
CA GLU A 568 14.21 4.20 -17.13
C GLU A 568 15.71 3.93 -17.07
N ALA A 569 16.47 4.75 -16.34
CA ALA A 569 17.91 4.55 -16.19
C ALA A 569 18.23 3.17 -15.58
N VAL A 570 17.55 2.81 -14.49
CA VAL A 570 17.68 1.50 -13.82
C VAL A 570 17.28 0.36 -14.75
N ASN A 571 16.17 0.51 -15.48
CA ASN A 571 15.66 -0.53 -16.37
C ASN A 571 16.58 -0.78 -17.58
N THR A 572 17.35 0.23 -18.01
CA THR A 572 18.34 0.08 -19.09
C THR A 572 19.70 -0.43 -18.61
N ASP A 573 19.90 -0.57 -17.30
CA ASP A 573 21.16 -1.03 -16.74
C ASP A 573 21.36 -2.55 -16.89
N ALA A 574 22.15 -2.91 -17.88
CA ALA A 574 22.57 -4.26 -18.17
C ALA A 574 23.78 -4.74 -17.34
N SER A 575 24.22 -3.99 -16.33
CA SER A 575 25.31 -4.43 -15.45
C SER A 575 24.91 -5.62 -14.56
N ASP A 576 25.90 -6.37 -14.08
CA ASP A 576 25.71 -7.50 -13.16
C ASP A 576 25.58 -7.06 -11.68
N LEU A 577 25.35 -5.77 -11.42
CA LEU A 577 25.11 -5.25 -10.08
C LEU A 577 23.79 -5.77 -9.51
N SER A 578 23.67 -5.82 -8.19
CA SER A 578 22.37 -6.07 -7.54
C SER A 578 21.39 -4.93 -7.86
N ASP A 579 20.09 -5.23 -7.91
CA ASP A 579 19.04 -4.21 -8.20
C ASP A 579 19.18 -2.96 -7.31
N ARG A 580 19.56 -3.18 -6.06
CA ARG A 580 19.83 -2.11 -5.11
C ARG A 580 21.02 -1.22 -5.49
N GLU A 581 22.10 -1.82 -5.94
CA GLU A 581 23.26 -1.06 -6.42
C GLU A 581 22.91 -0.30 -7.70
N LYS A 582 22.14 -0.90 -8.61
CA LYS A 582 21.65 -0.24 -9.83
C LYS A 582 20.82 1.00 -9.51
N VAL A 583 19.80 0.86 -8.66
CA VAL A 583 18.93 2.00 -8.31
C VAL A 583 19.70 3.16 -7.68
N ILE A 584 20.69 2.89 -6.84
CA ILE A 584 21.50 3.95 -6.23
C ILE A 584 22.43 4.58 -7.26
N ARG A 585 23.08 3.77 -8.10
CA ARG A 585 24.06 4.22 -9.09
C ARG A 585 23.41 5.01 -10.22
N ASP A 586 22.26 4.57 -10.70
CA ASP A 586 21.57 5.12 -11.87
C ASP A 586 20.60 6.25 -11.51
N LYS A 587 20.65 6.73 -10.26
CA LYS A 587 19.90 7.89 -9.79
C LYS A 587 20.28 9.15 -10.58
N PRO A 588 19.35 9.78 -11.32
CA PRO A 588 19.65 10.98 -12.08
C PRO A 588 20.10 12.13 -11.17
N SER A 589 20.96 13.02 -11.69
CA SER A 589 21.46 14.18 -10.93
C SER A 589 20.36 15.15 -10.50
N GLY A 590 19.22 15.17 -11.19
CA GLY A 590 18.04 15.96 -10.80
C GLY A 590 17.15 15.30 -9.73
N ALA A 591 17.34 14.00 -9.48
CA ALA A 591 16.61 13.25 -8.45
C ALA A 591 17.27 13.47 -7.08
N VAL A 592 17.25 14.69 -6.59
CA VAL A 592 17.83 15.09 -5.29
C VAL A 592 16.76 15.56 -4.33
N ASP A 593 17.04 15.47 -3.03
CA ASP A 593 16.17 16.04 -2.01
C ASP A 593 16.05 17.56 -2.14
N GLY A 594 14.88 18.10 -1.79
CA GLY A 594 14.67 19.53 -1.80
C GLY A 594 13.24 19.94 -1.50
N CYS A 595 12.96 21.23 -1.67
CA CYS A 595 11.62 21.77 -1.54
C CYS A 595 11.30 22.85 -2.57
N TRP A 596 10.03 22.96 -2.90
CA TRP A 596 9.50 23.96 -3.83
C TRP A 596 9.01 25.17 -3.05
N ALA A 597 9.76 26.28 -3.11
CA ALA A 597 9.34 27.55 -2.54
C ALA A 597 8.20 28.21 -3.36
N SER A 598 8.11 27.86 -4.64
CA SER A 598 7.04 28.22 -5.57
C SER A 598 7.00 27.19 -6.71
N SER A 599 6.06 27.31 -7.65
CA SER A 599 5.94 26.38 -8.79
C SER A 599 7.15 26.37 -9.75
N THR A 600 8.05 27.34 -9.64
CA THR A 600 9.22 27.48 -10.52
C THR A 600 10.55 27.55 -9.76
N GLN A 601 10.53 27.52 -8.43
CA GLN A 601 11.73 27.65 -7.60
C GLN A 601 11.92 26.41 -6.73
N PHE A 602 12.82 25.53 -7.15
CA PHE A 602 13.26 24.38 -6.38
C PHE A 602 14.54 24.70 -5.60
N ILE A 603 14.54 24.38 -4.32
CA ILE A 603 15.69 24.52 -3.41
C ILE A 603 16.23 23.12 -3.17
N VAL A 604 17.43 22.84 -3.67
CA VAL A 604 18.16 21.60 -3.41
C VAL A 604 18.70 21.65 -1.98
N GLU A 605 18.19 20.80 -1.11
CA GLU A 605 18.59 20.75 0.30
C GLU A 605 18.25 19.37 0.87
N PRO A 606 19.13 18.72 1.66
CA PRO A 606 18.77 17.52 2.39
C PRO A 606 17.52 17.76 3.27
N GLN A 607 16.50 16.92 3.14
CA GLN A 607 15.30 17.07 3.97
C GLN A 607 15.58 16.55 5.39
N THR A 608 15.31 17.40 6.39
CA THR A 608 15.51 17.06 7.80
C THR A 608 14.22 17.26 8.59
N PHE A 609 13.97 16.39 9.57
CA PHE A 609 12.84 16.52 10.46
C PHE A 609 13.11 17.61 11.51
N GLY A 610 12.27 18.65 11.56
CA GLY A 610 12.36 19.66 12.60
C GLY A 610 11.43 20.85 12.40
N ARG A 611 11.04 21.46 13.53
CA ARG A 611 10.19 22.67 13.56
C ARG A 611 10.97 23.98 13.55
N LEU A 612 12.29 23.93 13.74
CA LEU A 612 13.13 25.13 13.81
C LEU A 612 13.53 25.57 12.39
N PRO A 613 13.64 26.88 12.13
CA PRO A 613 14.08 27.42 10.83
C PRO A 613 15.61 27.29 10.68
N ASN A 614 16.12 26.06 10.78
CA ASN A 614 17.55 25.73 10.69
C ASN A 614 18.01 25.42 9.24
N SER A 615 17.07 25.43 8.29
CA SER A 615 17.27 25.15 6.87
C SER A 615 16.25 25.96 6.06
N GLN A 616 16.47 26.13 4.75
CA GLN A 616 15.50 26.86 3.91
C GLN A 616 14.18 26.09 3.83
N CYS A 617 14.23 24.78 3.65
CA CYS A 617 13.05 23.93 3.58
C CYS A 617 12.32 23.81 4.92
N ASN A 618 13.01 23.77 6.07
CA ASN A 618 12.34 23.79 7.38
C ASN A 618 11.79 25.17 7.74
N THR A 619 12.32 26.25 7.16
CA THR A 619 11.72 27.59 7.28
C THR A 619 10.39 27.66 6.54
N LEU A 620 10.30 27.04 5.35
CA LEU A 620 9.08 27.01 4.53
C LEU A 620 8.06 25.97 5.02
N PHE A 621 8.55 24.78 5.40
CA PHE A 621 7.75 23.58 5.65
C PHE A 621 8.22 22.88 6.94
N PRO A 622 8.08 23.52 8.12
CA PRO A 622 8.51 22.92 9.39
C PRO A 622 7.75 21.62 9.70
N SER A 623 8.38 20.68 10.38
CA SER A 623 7.73 19.40 10.74
C SER A 623 7.56 19.27 12.25
N PHE A 624 6.44 18.69 12.66
CA PHE A 624 6.06 18.53 14.07
C PHE A 624 6.04 17.05 14.47
N ALA A 625 6.12 16.80 15.76
CA ALA A 625 6.26 15.46 16.33
C ALA A 625 4.89 14.78 16.51
N PHE A 626 4.89 13.72 17.31
CA PHE A 626 3.73 12.94 17.72
C PHE A 626 3.98 12.40 19.14
N PRO A 627 2.95 11.89 19.86
CA PRO A 627 3.06 11.61 21.29
C PRO A 627 4.20 10.66 21.67
N ARG A 628 4.39 9.57 20.90
CA ARG A 628 5.49 8.61 21.16
C ARG A 628 6.88 9.19 20.92
N TYR A 629 7.04 10.10 19.95
CA TYR A 629 8.30 10.81 19.76
C TYR A 629 8.61 11.72 20.96
N VAL A 630 7.59 12.42 21.49
CA VAL A 630 7.73 13.21 22.73
C VAL A 630 8.05 12.33 23.94
N ALA A 631 7.60 11.08 23.94
CA ALA A 631 7.94 10.06 24.95
C ALA A 631 9.34 9.42 24.75
N GLY A 632 10.15 9.93 23.83
CA GLY A 632 11.52 9.46 23.55
C GLY A 632 11.62 8.36 22.48
N GLY A 633 10.51 7.97 21.85
CA GLY A 633 10.49 6.97 20.79
C GLY A 633 11.09 7.46 19.46
N PRO A 634 11.48 6.55 18.56
CA PRO A 634 12.12 6.91 17.30
C PRO A 634 11.15 7.54 16.31
N LEU A 635 11.67 8.41 15.42
CA LEU A 635 10.91 9.03 14.33
C LEU A 635 10.29 7.99 13.37
N ALA A 636 10.94 6.84 13.19
CA ALA A 636 10.41 5.72 12.40
C ALA A 636 9.03 5.23 12.85
N ALA A 637 8.67 5.45 14.13
CA ALA A 637 7.39 5.03 14.72
C ALA A 637 7.06 3.55 14.44
N ASN A 638 8.08 2.68 14.39
CA ASN A 638 7.95 1.26 14.05
C ASN A 638 8.10 0.31 15.25
N ILE A 639 8.43 0.83 16.43
CA ILE A 639 8.42 0.04 17.68
C ILE A 639 6.99 0.00 18.23
N LEU A 640 6.28 -1.11 17.95
CA LEU A 640 4.91 -1.33 18.39
C LEU A 640 4.86 -1.57 19.91
N LYS A 641 5.75 -2.44 20.41
CA LYS A 641 6.01 -2.72 21.82
C LYS A 641 7.49 -2.56 22.12
N CYS A 642 7.83 -1.66 23.04
CA CYS A 642 9.21 -1.44 23.45
C CYS A 642 9.66 -2.57 24.39
N GLN A 643 10.97 -2.85 24.39
CA GLN A 643 11.57 -3.52 25.55
C GLN A 643 11.58 -2.54 26.73
N LEU A 644 11.52 -3.04 27.96
CA LEU A 644 11.56 -2.20 29.15
C LEU A 644 12.95 -2.17 29.76
N LYS A 645 13.35 -0.99 30.25
CA LYS A 645 14.52 -0.78 31.11
C LYS A 645 14.09 -0.23 32.47
N PRO A 646 14.85 -0.47 33.55
CA PRO A 646 14.67 0.25 34.80
C PRO A 646 14.68 1.76 34.58
N ILE A 647 14.00 2.51 35.45
CA ILE A 647 14.08 3.97 35.45
C ILE A 647 15.53 4.41 35.69
N ASP A 648 16.06 5.19 34.75
CA ASP A 648 17.37 5.81 34.84
C ASP A 648 17.18 7.33 35.03
N MET A 649 17.69 7.88 36.13
CA MET A 649 17.52 9.31 36.42
C MET A 649 18.27 10.21 35.44
N SER A 650 19.21 9.68 34.65
CA SER A 650 19.85 10.43 33.56
C SER A 650 18.93 10.70 32.37
N ASP A 651 17.79 9.99 32.26
CA ASP A 651 16.76 10.26 31.25
C ASP A 651 15.95 11.54 31.55
N TYR A 652 16.11 12.13 32.76
CA TYR A 652 15.33 13.27 33.23
C TYR A 652 16.22 14.49 33.45
N SER A 653 15.88 15.60 32.81
CA SER A 653 16.57 16.89 32.99
C SER A 653 16.07 17.68 34.22
N VAL A 654 15.12 17.12 34.96
CA VAL A 654 14.51 17.70 36.16
C VAL A 654 14.82 16.85 37.39
N SER A 655 14.69 17.44 38.59
CA SER A 655 14.83 16.70 39.85
C SER A 655 13.46 16.32 40.42
N PHE A 656 13.34 15.07 40.89
CA PHE A 656 12.17 14.60 41.62
C PHE A 656 12.45 14.61 43.12
N THR A 657 11.43 14.94 43.92
CA THR A 657 11.48 14.67 45.36
C THR A 657 11.46 13.16 45.63
N SER A 658 11.86 12.73 46.83
CA SER A 658 11.85 11.30 47.19
C SER A 658 10.45 10.66 47.07
N ALA A 659 9.39 11.42 47.38
CA ALA A 659 8.01 10.96 47.26
C ALA A 659 7.60 10.81 45.78
N GLU A 660 7.97 11.77 44.94
CA GLU A 660 7.72 11.72 43.50
C GLU A 660 8.50 10.61 42.81
N LEU A 661 9.75 10.37 43.22
CA LEU A 661 10.56 9.26 42.71
C LEU A 661 9.92 7.90 43.07
N SER A 662 9.40 7.78 44.29
CA SER A 662 8.66 6.58 44.71
C SER A 662 7.39 6.40 43.87
N ARG A 663 6.65 7.48 43.56
CA ARG A 663 5.50 7.43 42.64
C ARG A 663 5.92 7.02 41.23
N LEU A 664 7.03 7.55 40.71
CA LEU A 664 7.55 7.21 39.39
C LEU A 664 7.83 5.70 39.28
N HIS A 665 8.50 5.12 40.28
CA HIS A 665 8.76 3.68 40.35
C HIS A 665 7.48 2.84 40.48
N ASN A 666 6.45 3.34 41.16
CA ASN A 666 5.17 2.63 41.25
C ASN A 666 4.38 2.68 39.94
N ILE A 667 4.40 3.82 39.22
CA ILE A 667 3.73 3.97 37.92
C ILE A 667 4.36 3.03 36.88
N PHE A 668 5.69 2.88 36.92
CA PHE A 668 6.44 2.05 35.99
C PHE A 668 7.16 0.92 36.74
N SER A 669 6.41 0.09 37.45
CA SER A 669 6.95 -1.03 38.25
C SER A 669 7.77 -2.02 37.43
N ASP A 670 7.37 -2.23 36.17
CA ASP A 670 8.03 -3.14 35.23
C ASP A 670 9.10 -2.42 34.38
N GLY A 671 9.28 -1.12 34.57
CA GLY A 671 10.19 -0.27 33.82
C GLY A 671 9.53 0.62 32.76
N VAL A 672 10.36 1.42 32.11
CA VAL A 672 10.01 2.36 31.04
C VAL A 672 10.58 1.87 29.71
N CYS A 673 10.05 2.38 28.59
CA CYS A 673 10.54 1.99 27.28
C CYS A 673 12.05 2.24 27.10
N ASP A 674 12.75 1.20 26.67
CA ASP A 674 14.12 1.23 26.20
C ASP A 674 14.13 1.43 24.68
N TRP A 675 13.98 2.69 24.25
CA TRP A 675 13.96 3.05 22.83
C TRP A 675 15.31 2.86 22.11
N SER A 676 16.38 2.54 22.84
CA SER A 676 17.68 2.22 22.26
C SER A 676 17.75 0.80 21.68
N LYS A 677 16.76 -0.04 22.01
CA LYS A 677 16.68 -1.42 21.55
C LYS A 677 15.59 -1.60 20.49
N PRO A 678 15.72 -2.62 19.64
CA PRO A 678 14.59 -3.09 18.84
C PRO A 678 13.39 -3.45 19.72
N GLY A 679 12.19 -3.26 19.19
CA GLY A 679 10.95 -3.65 19.83
C GLY A 679 10.86 -5.15 20.09
N VAL A 680 9.96 -5.54 21.00
CA VAL A 680 9.67 -6.95 21.31
C VAL A 680 9.20 -7.65 20.04
N ASN A 681 9.86 -8.75 19.68
CA ASN A 681 9.63 -9.52 18.45
C ASN A 681 9.75 -8.69 17.16
N GLN A 682 10.45 -7.54 17.20
CA GLN A 682 10.67 -6.73 16.01
C GLN A 682 11.44 -7.52 14.96
N THR A 683 10.92 -7.56 13.75
CA THR A 683 11.45 -8.26 12.59
C THR A 683 11.14 -7.46 11.31
N GLY A 684 11.50 -8.00 10.16
CA GLY A 684 11.23 -7.41 8.85
C GLY A 684 10.08 -8.10 8.11
N VAL A 685 9.71 -7.53 6.96
CA VAL A 685 8.79 -8.17 6.03
C VAL A 685 9.38 -9.48 5.51
N VAL A 686 8.55 -10.52 5.43
CA VAL A 686 8.85 -11.74 4.70
C VAL A 686 8.33 -11.54 3.29
N VAL A 687 9.24 -11.41 2.33
CA VAL A 687 8.87 -11.25 0.92
C VAL A 687 8.09 -12.48 0.43
N ASP A 688 7.08 -12.23 -0.40
CA ASP A 688 6.13 -13.24 -0.89
C ASP A 688 5.48 -14.06 0.25
N GLY A 689 5.38 -13.49 1.45
CA GLY A 689 4.90 -14.18 2.64
C GLY A 689 3.43 -14.58 2.52
N SER A 690 3.17 -15.89 2.58
CA SER A 690 1.83 -16.47 2.46
C SER A 690 1.18 -16.69 3.83
N PHE A 691 -0.15 -16.50 3.88
CA PHE A 691 -1.03 -16.86 5.01
C PHE A 691 -2.01 -17.99 4.60
N GLY A 692 -1.64 -18.70 3.53
CA GLY A 692 -2.44 -19.72 2.86
C GLY A 692 -3.27 -19.14 1.72
N PRO A 693 -3.77 -20.00 0.80
CA PRO A 693 -3.51 -21.44 0.71
C PRO A 693 -2.10 -21.82 0.19
N SER A 694 -1.35 -20.88 -0.39
CA SER A 694 -0.01 -21.19 -0.90
C SER A 694 0.91 -21.68 0.22
N PRO A 695 1.55 -22.86 0.06
CA PRO A 695 2.48 -23.39 1.05
C PRO A 695 3.86 -22.71 0.99
N ASP A 696 4.14 -21.99 -0.09
CA ASP A 696 5.41 -21.33 -0.30
C ASP A 696 5.49 -20.06 0.54
N ASN A 697 6.63 -19.88 1.23
CA ASN A 697 6.86 -18.77 2.17
C ASN A 697 5.71 -18.61 3.20
N LEU A 698 5.09 -19.71 3.63
CA LEU A 698 4.01 -19.69 4.63
C LEU A 698 4.51 -19.12 5.97
N VAL A 699 4.01 -17.92 6.31
CA VAL A 699 4.36 -17.18 7.52
C VAL A 699 3.55 -17.68 8.71
N PHE A 700 2.24 -17.86 8.50
CA PHE A 700 1.30 -18.23 9.54
C PHE A 700 0.07 -18.88 8.92
N ASP A 701 -0.25 -20.08 9.40
CA ASP A 701 -1.42 -20.82 8.95
C ASP A 701 -2.58 -20.56 9.91
N VAL A 702 -3.45 -19.61 9.54
CA VAL A 702 -4.61 -19.23 10.37
C VAL A 702 -5.58 -20.40 10.56
N THR A 703 -5.58 -21.39 9.66
CA THR A 703 -6.51 -22.54 9.68
C THR A 703 -6.14 -23.62 10.71
N LYS A 704 -4.96 -23.52 11.33
CA LYS A 704 -4.43 -24.48 12.31
C LYS A 704 -4.45 -23.97 13.76
N GLN A 705 -5.18 -22.87 14.04
CA GLN A 705 -5.26 -22.26 15.37
C GLN A 705 -6.23 -22.96 16.32
#